data_AF-A0A8E2D527-F1
#
_entry.id   AF-A0A8E2D527-F1
#
_cell.length_a   1.000
_cell.length_b   1.000
_cell.length_c   1.000
_cell.angle_alpha   90.00
_cell.angle_beta   90.00
_cell.angle_gamma   90.00
#
_symmetry.space_group_name_H-M   'P 1'
#
loop_
_entity.id
_entity.type
_entity.pdbx_description
1 polymer ?
#
loop_
_entity_poly.entity_id
_entity_poly.type
_entity_poly.pdbx_seq_one_letter_code
_entity_poly.pdbx_strand_id
1 'polypeptide(L)'
;MNKILGLDLGTNSIGWAVVQKDEQGSYEKIINAGSRIIPMDAETMKNFNNGITQTQTSERTRLRGVRRLLERSLLRRERIHRLLNTMNYLPPHYAEKIDFVNRLGKFIGEEEPKYAYMVDEDGKFQFIFKESFNEMLKDFQDKQPELVLNNKKVPYDWTIYYLRKKALDRAISKEELGWIILQFNNKRGYYQLRGEEDETLKEGKKEEYFALKVIRVEADSSSAGKKGEVWYNVLLENGWIYRRTSKIPLDWEGKTKEFIVTTDVDENGNALKDKEGKEKRKFRAPAENDWTLLKKKTESDLVKSGKTVGTYIYDTLLSSPDQKIKGGLIRTIERKFYKSELIAILNKQKEFHPELKDKTLYNKCVEELYRSNESRRLSLSNYDFTRFITEDVIFYQRPLKSKKSLIENCSFERRYFLDPITKELAYAPIKCIAKSHPLFQEFRLWQFIKNLRIIEREKIVGDKLMFDQDVTTEFLPTQNDYVILFDWLNEHKEIDQKALLKYPAFDLKKNIDKYRWNYVENKSYPCNETRALLKTKLNKAGNIPSEFLDNDTLESLWHILYSVEDKLEIEKALTSFATKKELSEEQTVAFVEQFINIPPFKKEYGSYSAKAIKKLLQLMRMGSRWSENEIAESTKGRIQKLIDGECDESIKTRTRDKALKFNEINDFQGLPLWLASYIVYDRHSESGDVMKWETPEDIDYYLKHVFKQHGLRNPIVEVVVVETLKVVKDLWKTYGSFSEIHIELGREMKNPADKRIRMTNQNVENENTNLRIKALLAELANQKDIEGVRPYSPSQHEILKIYEEGVLNMLTKEDPDYDTISKIIAVPLKSKIVL
;
A
#
# COMPACT_ATOMS: atom_id res chain seq x y z
N MET A 1 -6.91 -48.35 -26.37
CA MET A 1 -7.74 -48.10 -25.16
C MET A 1 -7.36 -46.75 -24.58
N ASN A 2 -8.31 -45.81 -24.53
CA ASN A 2 -8.06 -44.43 -24.11
C ASN A 2 -8.27 -44.31 -22.59
N LYS A 3 -7.20 -44.01 -21.86
CA LYS A 3 -7.24 -43.78 -20.40
C LYS A 3 -7.37 -42.29 -20.12
N ILE A 4 -8.33 -41.95 -19.26
CA ILE A 4 -8.59 -40.59 -18.80
C ILE A 4 -8.27 -40.50 -17.31
N LEU A 5 -7.58 -39.44 -16.92
CA LEU A 5 -7.34 -39.09 -15.52
C LEU A 5 -8.29 -37.97 -15.10
N GLY A 6 -9.16 -38.24 -14.14
CA GLY A 6 -9.95 -37.23 -13.42
C GLY A 6 -9.23 -36.81 -12.15
N LEU A 7 -9.18 -35.50 -11.88
CA LEU A 7 -8.61 -34.90 -10.68
C LEU A 7 -9.62 -33.93 -10.05
N ASP A 8 -9.90 -34.11 -8.76
CA ASP A 8 -10.66 -33.16 -7.93
C ASP A 8 -9.71 -32.49 -6.93
N LEU A 9 -9.40 -31.22 -7.19
CA LEU A 9 -8.44 -30.47 -6.41
C LEU A 9 -9.17 -29.64 -5.34
N GLY A 10 -9.11 -30.10 -4.09
CA GLY A 10 -9.54 -29.37 -2.91
C GLY A 10 -8.44 -28.52 -2.29
N THR A 11 -8.75 -27.82 -1.20
CA THR A 11 -7.79 -27.02 -0.43
C THR A 11 -6.83 -27.87 0.40
N ASN A 12 -7.27 -29.07 0.81
CA ASN A 12 -6.52 -30.00 1.66
C ASN A 12 -6.53 -31.45 1.14
N SER A 13 -7.10 -31.70 -0.03
CA SER A 13 -7.25 -33.04 -0.60
C SER A 13 -7.18 -32.99 -2.11
N ILE A 14 -6.67 -34.07 -2.70
CA ILE A 14 -6.61 -34.29 -4.14
C ILE A 14 -7.27 -35.63 -4.41
N GLY A 15 -8.53 -35.60 -4.83
CA GLY A 15 -9.23 -36.78 -5.35
C GLY A 15 -8.72 -37.11 -6.75
N TRP A 16 -8.59 -38.39 -7.08
CA TRP A 16 -8.21 -38.82 -8.42
C TRP A 16 -8.95 -40.10 -8.82
N ALA A 17 -9.24 -40.23 -10.11
CA ALA A 17 -9.81 -41.44 -10.70
C ALA A 17 -9.21 -41.67 -12.09
N VAL A 18 -8.86 -42.92 -12.40
CA VAL A 18 -8.43 -43.33 -13.74
C VAL A 18 -9.58 -44.13 -14.36
N VAL A 19 -10.06 -43.69 -15.52
CA VAL A 19 -11.21 -44.27 -16.21
C VAL A 19 -10.83 -44.66 -17.63
N GLN A 20 -11.36 -45.77 -18.11
CA GLN A 20 -11.17 -46.27 -19.47
C GLN A 20 -12.38 -45.89 -20.33
N LYS A 21 -12.10 -45.40 -21.56
CA LYS A 21 -13.09 -45.25 -22.63
C LYS A 21 -12.91 -46.33 -23.70
N ASP A 22 -14.03 -46.73 -24.28
CA ASP A 22 -14.09 -47.59 -25.46
C ASP A 22 -13.68 -46.84 -26.74
N GLU A 23 -13.68 -47.54 -27.88
CA GLU A 23 -13.31 -46.98 -29.19
C GLU A 23 -14.33 -45.95 -29.72
N GLN A 24 -15.58 -45.99 -29.21
CA GLN A 24 -16.65 -45.06 -29.53
C GLN A 24 -16.65 -43.81 -28.63
N GLY A 25 -15.78 -43.76 -27.61
CA GLY A 25 -15.62 -42.64 -26.69
C GLY A 25 -16.54 -42.67 -25.45
N SER A 26 -17.27 -43.77 -25.22
CA SER A 26 -18.10 -43.97 -24.03
C SER A 26 -17.28 -44.49 -22.86
N TYR A 27 -17.68 -44.13 -21.64
CA TYR A 27 -17.02 -44.58 -20.41
C TYR A 27 -17.33 -46.06 -20.15
N GLU A 28 -16.29 -46.89 -20.14
CA GLU A 28 -16.42 -48.34 -20.01
C GLU A 28 -16.24 -48.79 -18.55
N LYS A 29 -15.14 -48.36 -17.91
CA LYS A 29 -14.75 -48.87 -16.58
C LYS A 29 -13.90 -47.86 -15.80
N ILE A 30 -14.11 -47.80 -14.48
CA ILE A 30 -13.19 -47.17 -13.54
C ILE A 30 -12.05 -48.16 -13.26
N ILE A 31 -10.82 -47.79 -13.64
CA ILE A 31 -9.62 -48.60 -13.41
C ILE A 31 -9.24 -48.54 -11.93
N ASN A 32 -9.16 -47.33 -11.37
CA ASN A 32 -8.90 -47.12 -9.94
C ASN A 32 -9.29 -45.70 -9.52
N ALA A 33 -9.41 -45.47 -8.22
CA ALA A 33 -9.65 -44.15 -7.64
C ALA A 33 -9.00 -44.04 -6.25
N GLY A 34 -8.72 -42.81 -5.82
CA GLY A 34 -8.14 -42.55 -4.51
C GLY A 34 -8.19 -41.08 -4.12
N SER A 35 -7.70 -40.77 -2.92
CA SER A 35 -7.55 -39.40 -2.44
C SER A 35 -6.23 -39.22 -1.72
N ARG A 36 -5.54 -38.13 -2.03
CA ARG A 36 -4.32 -37.68 -1.35
C ARG A 36 -4.68 -36.56 -0.40
N ILE A 37 -4.62 -36.83 0.90
CA ILE A 37 -4.85 -35.84 1.95
C ILE A 37 -3.55 -35.09 2.24
N ILE A 38 -3.61 -33.77 2.24
CA ILE A 38 -2.50 -32.88 2.56
C ILE A 38 -2.64 -32.47 4.03
N PRO A 39 -1.69 -32.82 4.91
CA PRO A 39 -1.80 -32.51 6.33
C PRO A 39 -1.73 -30.99 6.55
N MET A 40 -2.80 -30.41 7.09
CA MET A 40 -2.91 -29.01 7.50
C MET A 40 -3.62 -28.91 8.85
N ASP A 41 -3.23 -27.96 9.70
CA ASP A 41 -3.92 -27.73 10.97
C ASP A 41 -5.31 -27.08 10.75
N ALA A 42 -6.23 -27.33 11.69
CA ALA A 42 -7.61 -26.86 11.58
C ALA A 42 -7.73 -25.33 11.63
N GLU A 43 -6.79 -24.67 12.31
CA GLU A 43 -6.74 -23.20 12.41
C GLU A 43 -6.39 -22.55 11.07
N THR A 44 -5.43 -23.11 10.33
CA THR A 44 -5.04 -22.66 8.99
C THR A 44 -6.18 -22.81 7.99
N MET A 45 -6.95 -23.91 8.07
CA MET A 45 -8.14 -24.14 7.25
C MET A 45 -9.24 -23.10 7.54
N LYS A 46 -9.56 -22.89 8.83
CA LYS A 46 -10.55 -21.89 9.23
C LYS A 46 -10.14 -20.47 8.82
N ASN A 47 -8.86 -20.14 8.98
CA ASN A 47 -8.31 -18.85 8.58
C ASN A 47 -8.37 -18.67 7.06
N PHE A 48 -8.05 -19.70 6.27
CA PHE A 48 -8.13 -19.66 4.81
C PHE A 48 -9.56 -19.38 4.31
N ASN A 49 -10.55 -20.08 4.87
CA ASN A 49 -11.97 -19.94 4.54
C ASN A 49 -12.52 -18.57 4.98
N ASN A 50 -12.04 -18.05 6.11
CA ASN A 50 -12.35 -16.69 6.59
C ASN A 50 -11.58 -15.59 5.84
N GLY A 51 -10.82 -15.93 4.79
CA GLY A 51 -10.05 -14.96 4.01
C GLY A 51 -8.81 -14.39 4.73
N ILE A 52 -8.47 -14.91 5.90
CA ILE A 52 -7.27 -14.55 6.66
C ILE A 52 -6.07 -15.23 6.00
N THR A 53 -5.33 -14.46 5.21
CA THR A 53 -4.11 -14.90 4.50
C THR A 53 -2.84 -14.77 5.34
N GLN A 54 -2.93 -14.54 6.65
CA GLN A 54 -1.75 -14.50 7.51
C GLN A 54 -1.15 -15.90 7.62
N THR A 55 -0.09 -16.12 6.85
CA THR A 55 0.68 -17.36 6.83
C THR A 55 1.71 -17.38 7.96
N GLN A 56 2.16 -18.57 8.36
CA GLN A 56 3.33 -18.73 9.25
C GLN A 56 4.56 -17.94 8.74
N THR A 57 4.68 -17.76 7.42
CA THR A 57 5.73 -16.96 6.76
C THR A 57 5.64 -15.45 7.08
N SER A 58 4.43 -14.92 7.31
CA SER A 58 4.22 -13.54 7.77
C SER A 58 4.85 -13.32 9.14
N GLU A 59 4.59 -14.24 10.07
CA GLU A 59 5.09 -14.16 11.44
C GLU A 59 6.62 -14.32 11.50
N ARG A 60 7.17 -15.27 10.73
CA ARG A 60 8.63 -15.38 10.53
C ARG A 60 9.23 -14.08 9.99
N THR A 61 8.54 -13.41 9.06
CA THR A 61 8.99 -12.14 8.49
C THR A 61 8.95 -11.01 9.51
N ARG A 62 7.90 -10.94 10.35
CA ARG A 62 7.77 -10.00 11.46
C ARG A 62 8.93 -10.14 12.45
N LEU A 63 9.17 -11.36 12.95
CA LEU A 63 10.25 -11.65 13.90
C LEU A 63 11.63 -11.34 13.30
N ARG A 64 11.85 -11.66 12.02
CA ARG A 64 13.08 -11.27 11.29
C ARG A 64 13.24 -9.76 11.20
N GLY A 65 12.14 -9.02 11.04
CA GLY A 65 12.12 -7.56 11.08
C GLY A 65 12.62 -7.02 12.42
N VAL A 66 12.06 -7.53 13.53
CA VAL A 66 12.44 -7.16 14.90
C VAL A 66 13.93 -7.41 15.14
N ARG A 67 14.45 -8.60 14.80
CA ARG A 67 15.87 -8.92 14.97
C ARG A 67 16.80 -7.96 14.22
N ARG A 68 16.45 -7.60 12.98
CA ARG A 68 17.21 -6.62 12.19
C ARG A 68 17.17 -5.22 12.79
N LEU A 69 16.04 -4.81 13.38
CA LEU A 69 15.95 -3.52 14.05
C LEU A 69 16.85 -3.47 15.28
N LEU A 70 16.85 -4.53 16.09
CA LEU A 70 17.73 -4.68 17.24
C LEU A 70 19.20 -4.65 16.81
N GLU A 71 19.59 -5.51 15.87
CA GLU A 71 20.96 -5.57 15.33
C GLU A 71 21.44 -4.20 14.83
N ARG A 72 20.59 -3.46 14.10
CA ARG A 72 20.94 -2.11 13.62
C ARG A 72 21.10 -1.09 14.75
N SER A 73 20.33 -1.24 15.83
CA SER A 73 20.46 -0.39 17.02
C SER A 73 21.77 -0.66 17.75
N LEU A 74 22.15 -1.95 17.85
CA LEU A 74 23.42 -2.40 18.45
C LEU A 74 24.62 -1.95 17.61
N LEU A 75 24.61 -2.21 16.29
CA LEU A 75 25.68 -1.76 15.39
C LEU A 75 25.88 -0.24 15.44
N ARG A 76 24.80 0.54 15.59
CA ARG A 76 24.91 1.99 15.73
C ARG A 76 25.50 2.37 17.09
N ARG A 77 25.07 1.71 18.18
CA ARG A 77 25.67 1.88 19.52
C ARG A 77 27.17 1.61 19.48
N GLU A 78 27.58 0.50 18.87
CA GLU A 78 28.98 0.11 18.71
C GLU A 78 29.78 1.16 17.92
N ARG A 79 29.21 1.72 16.85
CA ARG A 79 29.83 2.84 16.11
C ARG A 79 29.96 4.09 16.98
N ILE A 80 28.96 4.43 17.79
CA ILE A 80 29.02 5.57 18.71
C ILE A 80 30.08 5.34 19.79
N HIS A 81 30.20 4.12 20.35
CA HIS A 81 31.25 3.80 21.31
C HIS A 81 32.64 4.04 20.74
N ARG A 82 32.90 3.53 19.53
CA ARG A 82 34.19 3.70 18.85
C ARG A 82 34.50 5.17 18.60
N LEU A 83 33.49 5.93 18.12
CA LEU A 83 33.62 7.36 17.92
C LEU A 83 33.96 8.10 19.23
N LEU A 84 33.18 7.90 20.28
CA LEU A 84 33.39 8.57 21.57
C LEU A 84 34.71 8.16 22.23
N ASN A 85 35.15 6.92 22.04
CA ASN A 85 36.46 6.46 22.51
C ASN A 85 37.61 7.19 21.80
N THR A 86 37.55 7.30 20.47
CA THR A 86 38.56 8.03 19.69
C THR A 86 38.62 9.51 20.07
N MET A 87 37.48 10.10 20.47
CA MET A 87 37.40 11.47 20.95
C MET A 87 37.78 11.64 22.44
N ASN A 88 37.94 10.54 23.18
CA ASN A 88 38.11 10.52 24.64
C ASN A 88 36.93 11.15 25.41
N TYR A 89 35.70 10.82 25.01
CA TYR A 89 34.44 11.32 25.57
C TYR A 89 33.66 10.22 26.34
N LEU A 90 34.31 9.08 26.64
CA LEU A 90 33.70 8.00 27.43
C LEU A 90 34.21 8.07 28.88
N PRO A 91 33.33 7.92 29.89
CA PRO A 91 33.76 7.69 31.26
C PRO A 91 34.66 6.44 31.35
N PRO A 92 35.73 6.45 32.17
CA PRO A 92 36.65 5.32 32.30
C PRO A 92 35.94 3.99 32.63
N HIS A 93 35.06 4.00 33.65
CA HIS A 93 34.31 2.81 34.08
C HIS A 93 33.46 2.17 32.95
N TYR A 94 33.01 2.98 31.99
CA TYR A 94 32.21 2.53 30.87
C TYR A 94 33.09 2.08 29.70
N ALA A 95 34.17 2.80 29.42
CA ALA A 95 35.14 2.48 28.36
C ALA A 95 35.85 1.14 28.61
N GLU A 96 36.24 0.86 29.86
CA GLU A 96 36.93 -0.39 30.24
C GLU A 96 36.10 -1.65 30.00
N LYS A 97 34.77 -1.52 29.96
CA LYS A 97 33.83 -2.61 29.69
C LYS A 97 33.57 -2.82 28.20
N ILE A 98 34.21 -2.06 27.32
CA ILE A 98 34.04 -2.13 25.86
C ILE A 98 35.33 -2.64 25.21
N ASP A 99 35.17 -3.61 24.31
CA ASP A 99 36.25 -4.14 23.51
C ASP A 99 36.48 -3.27 22.27
N PHE A 100 37.60 -2.54 22.24
CA PHE A 100 38.00 -1.71 21.10
C PHE A 100 39.05 -2.38 20.19
N VAL A 101 39.46 -3.62 20.50
CA VAL A 101 40.54 -4.31 19.80
C VAL A 101 40.00 -5.46 18.94
N ASN A 102 39.31 -6.43 19.56
CA ASN A 102 38.86 -7.64 18.88
C ASN A 102 37.40 -7.51 18.41
N ARG A 103 36.50 -7.06 19.30
CA ARG A 103 35.07 -6.89 19.05
C ARG A 103 34.67 -5.42 19.10
N LEU A 104 35.23 -4.65 18.16
CA LEU A 104 35.15 -3.19 18.07
C LEU A 104 33.81 -2.58 18.52
N GLY A 105 33.81 -1.91 19.67
CA GLY A 105 32.67 -1.16 20.21
C GLY A 105 31.63 -2.00 20.94
N LYS A 106 31.83 -3.32 21.08
CA LYS A 106 30.94 -4.23 21.82
C LYS A 106 31.35 -4.35 23.27
N PHE A 107 30.40 -4.65 24.14
CA PHE A 107 30.70 -4.92 25.54
C PHE A 107 31.50 -6.23 25.69
N ILE A 108 32.34 -6.26 26.72
CA ILE A 108 33.07 -7.45 27.17
C ILE A 108 32.10 -8.31 28.00
N GLY A 109 32.01 -9.60 27.69
CA GLY A 109 31.02 -10.49 28.33
C GLY A 109 29.57 -10.19 27.90
N GLU A 110 28.62 -10.45 28.81
CA GLU A 110 27.18 -10.25 28.61
C GLU A 110 26.61 -9.03 29.37
N GLU A 111 27.45 -8.34 30.15
CA GLU A 111 27.02 -7.20 30.95
C GLU A 111 26.89 -5.93 30.10
N GLU A 112 25.77 -5.22 30.24
CA GLU A 112 25.56 -3.90 29.65
C GLU A 112 25.60 -2.82 30.75
N PRO A 113 26.77 -2.20 31.04
CA PRO A 113 26.87 -1.14 32.03
C PRO A 113 26.02 0.08 31.62
N LYS A 114 25.57 0.85 32.60
CA LYS A 114 24.86 2.11 32.34
C LYS A 114 25.86 3.25 32.29
N TYR A 115 25.85 4.02 31.21
CA TYR A 115 26.78 5.13 30.99
C TYR A 115 26.90 6.13 32.16
N ALA A 116 25.79 6.43 32.83
CA ALA A 116 25.74 7.41 33.92
C ALA A 116 25.87 6.81 35.33
N TYR A 117 26.02 5.48 35.46
CA TYR A 117 26.11 4.80 36.75
C TYR A 117 27.32 3.88 36.80
N MET A 118 28.23 4.19 37.72
CA MET A 118 29.34 3.32 38.07
C MET A 118 28.91 2.35 39.18
N VAL A 119 29.50 1.16 39.21
CA VAL A 119 29.32 0.22 40.32
C VAL A 119 30.51 0.39 41.27
N ASP A 120 30.21 0.67 42.53
CA ASP A 120 31.15 0.75 43.66
C ASP A 120 31.67 -0.65 44.07
N GLU A 121 32.75 -0.72 44.84
CA GLU A 121 33.30 -1.92 45.49
C GLU A 121 32.23 -2.72 46.25
N ASP A 122 31.23 -2.04 46.83
CA ASP A 122 30.05 -2.64 47.49
C ASP A 122 28.98 -3.20 46.52
N GLY A 123 29.16 -3.07 45.21
CA GLY A 123 28.16 -3.45 44.20
C GLY A 123 26.99 -2.46 44.05
N LYS A 124 27.07 -1.27 44.66
CA LYS A 124 26.02 -0.23 44.59
C LYS A 124 26.20 0.67 43.36
N PHE A 125 25.09 1.06 42.74
CA PHE A 125 25.10 2.00 41.62
C PHE A 125 25.28 3.45 42.11
N GLN A 126 26.36 4.09 41.70
CA GLN A 126 26.64 5.50 41.94
C GLN A 126 26.48 6.32 40.65
N PHE A 127 25.60 7.32 40.69
CA PHE A 127 25.46 8.29 39.61
C PHE A 127 26.70 9.20 39.53
N ILE A 128 27.27 9.36 38.33
CA ILE A 128 28.54 10.08 38.14
C ILE A 128 28.37 11.58 37.88
N PHE A 129 27.25 12.03 37.30
CA PHE A 129 27.01 13.43 36.96
C PHE A 129 26.36 14.23 38.11
N LYS A 130 26.89 14.07 39.34
CA LYS A 130 26.30 14.67 40.56
C LYS A 130 26.24 16.19 40.52
N GLU A 131 27.23 16.84 39.92
CA GLU A 131 27.28 18.30 39.81
C GLU A 131 26.09 18.83 39.00
N SER A 132 25.89 18.31 37.79
CA SER A 132 24.73 18.67 36.95
C SER A 132 23.39 18.25 37.56
N PHE A 133 23.34 17.16 38.34
CA PHE A 133 22.14 16.82 39.10
C PHE A 133 21.86 17.85 40.22
N ASN A 134 22.88 18.32 40.93
CA ASN A 134 22.72 19.34 41.96
C ASN A 134 22.31 20.70 41.37
N GLU A 135 22.84 21.07 40.20
CA GLU A 135 22.36 22.25 39.46
C GLU A 135 20.89 22.10 39.08
N MET A 136 20.50 20.94 38.54
CA MET A 136 19.11 20.63 38.23
C MET A 136 18.21 20.71 39.49
N LEU A 137 18.68 20.19 40.63
CA LEU A 137 17.93 20.26 41.89
C LEU A 137 17.67 21.70 42.35
N LYS A 138 18.58 22.65 42.09
CA LYS A 138 18.34 24.06 42.39
C LYS A 138 17.16 24.62 41.60
N ASP A 139 17.03 24.26 40.31
CA ASP A 139 15.86 24.66 39.50
C ASP A 139 14.54 24.12 40.10
N PHE A 140 14.56 22.90 40.66
CA PHE A 140 13.40 22.31 41.34
C PHE A 140 13.13 22.96 42.70
N GLN A 141 14.16 23.35 43.46
CA GLN A 141 14.00 24.10 44.71
C GLN A 141 13.30 25.44 44.47
N ASP A 142 13.68 26.15 43.41
CA ASP A 142 13.12 27.47 43.11
C ASP A 142 11.67 27.41 42.63
N LYS A 143 11.32 26.41 41.80
CA LYS A 143 9.97 26.30 41.21
C LYS A 143 8.99 25.44 42.02
N GLN A 144 9.50 24.44 42.72
CA GLN A 144 8.70 23.45 43.45
C GLN A 144 9.40 23.06 44.77
N PRO A 145 9.52 24.00 45.72
CA PRO A 145 10.24 23.78 46.97
C PRO A 145 9.68 22.60 47.78
N GLU A 146 8.38 22.35 47.71
CA GLU A 146 7.70 21.23 48.39
C GLU A 146 8.21 19.85 47.97
N LEU A 147 8.69 19.68 46.74
CA LEU A 147 9.24 18.40 46.27
C LEU A 147 10.61 18.11 46.85
N VAL A 148 11.40 19.16 47.09
CA VAL A 148 12.76 19.01 47.65
C VAL A 148 12.72 18.96 49.18
N LEU A 149 11.77 19.66 49.81
CA LEU A 149 11.60 19.72 51.27
C LEU A 149 10.93 18.46 51.85
N ASN A 150 9.99 17.81 51.15
CA ASN A 150 9.21 16.67 51.68
C ASN A 150 9.90 15.29 51.51
N ASN A 151 11.24 15.22 51.43
CA ASN A 151 11.98 13.96 51.20
C ASN A 151 11.53 13.16 49.95
N LYS A 152 10.85 13.78 48.99
CA LYS A 152 10.50 13.13 47.72
C LYS A 152 11.77 13.02 46.87
N LYS A 153 12.11 11.81 46.42
CA LYS A 153 13.33 11.54 45.65
C LYS A 153 13.13 11.97 44.19
N VAL A 154 13.85 13.01 43.75
CA VAL A 154 13.94 13.38 42.33
C VAL A 154 14.83 12.36 41.59
N PRO A 155 14.38 11.74 40.49
CA PRO A 155 15.18 10.75 39.75
C PRO A 155 16.44 11.34 39.11
N TYR A 156 17.60 10.69 39.30
CA TYR A 156 18.86 11.04 38.62
C TYR A 156 18.75 10.99 37.09
N ASP A 157 17.92 10.10 36.55
CA ASP A 157 17.74 9.96 35.10
C ASP A 157 17.13 11.22 34.45
N TRP A 158 16.53 12.14 35.22
CA TRP A 158 16.02 13.41 34.67
C TRP A 158 17.14 14.38 34.27
N THR A 159 18.35 14.20 34.82
CA THR A 159 19.53 15.00 34.49
C THR A 159 19.85 14.98 33.00
N ILE A 160 19.50 13.93 32.25
CA ILE A 160 19.72 13.91 30.80
C ILE A 160 18.90 14.97 30.05
N TYR A 161 17.70 15.30 30.53
CA TYR A 161 16.86 16.33 29.91
C TYR A 161 17.34 17.72 30.31
N TYR A 162 17.78 17.89 31.56
CA TYR A 162 18.47 19.10 32.01
C TYR A 162 19.73 19.37 31.18
N LEU A 163 20.60 18.37 31.02
CA LEU A 163 21.84 18.49 30.24
C LEU A 163 21.55 18.85 28.78
N ARG A 164 20.51 18.28 28.16
CA ARG A 164 20.09 18.66 26.80
C ARG A 164 19.64 20.12 26.70
N LYS A 165 19.05 20.69 27.77
CA LYS A 165 18.72 22.12 27.85
C LYS A 165 19.99 22.96 28.09
N LYS A 166 20.80 22.61 29.10
CA LYS A 166 22.06 23.28 29.46
C LYS A 166 23.06 23.32 28.30
N ALA A 167 23.11 22.28 27.47
CA ALA A 167 24.04 22.21 26.35
C ALA A 167 23.68 23.15 25.17
N LEU A 168 22.52 23.83 25.22
CA LEU A 168 22.12 24.81 24.19
C LEU A 168 22.68 26.21 24.46
N ASP A 169 23.12 26.50 25.68
CA ASP A 169 23.59 27.82 26.08
C ASP A 169 24.91 27.79 26.87
N ARG A 170 25.17 26.74 27.66
CA ARG A 170 26.32 26.61 28.56
C ARG A 170 27.23 25.45 28.17
N ALA A 171 28.47 25.48 28.66
CA ALA A 171 29.40 24.38 28.54
C ALA A 171 28.96 23.18 29.39
N ILE A 172 29.18 21.97 28.87
CA ILE A 172 29.05 20.70 29.58
C ILE A 172 30.37 19.93 29.48
N SER A 173 30.56 18.90 30.30
CA SER A 173 31.74 18.03 30.21
C SER A 173 31.71 17.14 28.97
N LYS A 174 32.87 16.58 28.60
CA LYS A 174 33.02 15.69 27.43
C LYS A 174 32.19 14.42 27.59
N GLU A 175 32.18 13.88 28.80
CA GLU A 175 31.42 12.71 29.21
C GLU A 175 29.91 12.99 29.21
N GLU A 176 29.47 14.17 29.64
CA GLU A 176 28.05 14.57 29.54
C GLU A 176 27.62 14.69 28.08
N LEU A 177 28.46 15.26 27.22
CA LEU A 177 28.16 15.35 25.79
C LEU A 177 28.14 13.95 25.14
N GLY A 178 29.06 13.07 25.54
CA GLY A 178 29.05 11.66 25.15
C GLY A 178 27.76 10.94 25.58
N TRP A 179 27.25 11.22 26.79
CA TRP A 179 25.98 10.67 27.27
C TRP A 179 24.79 11.12 26.42
N ILE A 180 24.74 12.41 26.07
CA ILE A 180 23.71 12.98 25.19
C ILE A 180 23.75 12.29 23.82
N ILE A 181 24.92 12.22 23.17
CA ILE A 181 25.10 11.61 21.84
C ILE A 181 24.64 10.13 21.85
N LEU A 182 25.01 9.37 22.88
CA LEU A 182 24.62 7.97 23.04
C LEU A 182 23.10 7.83 23.24
N GLN A 183 22.46 8.74 23.97
CA GLN A 183 21.02 8.71 24.23
C GLN A 183 20.18 8.85 22.93
N PHE A 184 20.65 9.65 21.97
CA PHE A 184 20.00 9.77 20.66
C PHE A 184 20.01 8.47 19.84
N ASN A 185 20.87 7.48 20.15
CA ASN A 185 20.76 6.16 19.52
C ASN A 185 19.43 5.47 19.85
N ASN A 186 18.98 5.61 21.09
CA ASN A 186 17.76 5.00 21.62
C ASN A 186 16.50 5.76 21.20
N LYS A 187 16.60 7.09 21.03
CA LYS A 187 15.47 7.99 20.69
C LYS A 187 15.86 8.93 19.55
N ARG A 188 15.59 8.49 18.32
CA ARG A 188 15.93 9.24 17.08
C ARG A 188 14.75 9.63 16.20
N GLY A 189 13.53 9.50 16.72
CA GLY A 189 12.30 9.80 15.98
C GLY A 189 12.00 8.89 14.79
N TYR A 190 10.78 9.04 14.27
CA TYR A 190 10.29 8.37 13.07
C TYR A 190 10.74 9.13 11.82
N TYR A 191 11.24 8.41 10.82
CA TYR A 191 11.58 9.01 9.53
C TYR A 191 10.51 8.65 8.53
N GLN A 192 9.81 9.68 8.09
CA GLN A 192 8.65 9.54 7.23
C GLN A 192 9.09 9.67 5.78
N LEU A 193 8.85 8.62 5.00
CA LEU A 193 9.04 8.67 3.55
C LEU A 193 7.89 9.44 2.90
N ARG A 194 8.09 9.86 1.65
CA ARG A 194 7.04 10.47 0.84
C ARG A 194 5.87 9.50 0.72
N GLY A 195 4.63 9.99 0.84
CA GLY A 195 3.42 9.16 0.76
C GLY A 195 3.08 8.35 2.01
N GLU A 196 3.94 8.36 3.04
CA GLU A 196 3.57 7.92 4.40
C GLU A 196 2.89 9.05 5.20
N GLU A 197 2.66 10.20 4.57
CA GLU A 197 1.74 11.22 5.07
C GLU A 197 0.33 10.64 5.05
N ASP A 198 -0.33 10.65 6.20
CA ASP A 198 -1.67 10.09 6.32
C ASP A 198 -2.60 10.66 5.23
N GLU A 199 -3.60 9.88 4.83
CA GLU A 199 -4.74 10.28 3.97
C GLU A 199 -5.50 11.56 4.43
N THR A 200 -5.05 12.20 5.50
CA THR A 200 -5.47 13.49 6.06
C THR A 200 -5.30 14.69 5.14
N LEU A 201 -4.46 14.61 4.10
CA LEU A 201 -4.44 15.59 3.00
C LEU A 201 -5.31 15.08 1.84
N LYS A 202 -6.56 14.70 2.13
CA LYS A 202 -7.59 14.65 1.08
C LYS A 202 -7.80 16.10 0.63
N GLU A 203 -7.63 16.38 -0.66
CA GLU A 203 -7.90 17.70 -1.24
C GLU A 203 -9.23 18.24 -0.69
N GLY A 204 -9.21 19.44 -0.10
CA GLY A 204 -10.37 20.09 0.49
C GLY A 204 -10.67 19.77 1.96
N LYS A 205 -9.77 19.10 2.72
CA LYS A 205 -9.93 18.87 4.17
C LYS A 205 -8.66 19.16 4.96
N LYS A 206 -8.85 19.85 6.09
CA LYS A 206 -7.80 20.15 7.07
C LYS A 206 -8.14 19.47 8.38
N GLU A 207 -7.34 18.51 8.81
CA GLU A 207 -7.50 17.84 10.10
C GLU A 207 -6.55 18.41 11.14
N GLU A 208 -7.13 18.94 12.22
CA GLU A 208 -6.40 19.61 13.30
C GLU A 208 -6.77 19.00 14.65
N TYR A 209 -5.78 18.94 15.53
CA TYR A 209 -5.96 18.43 16.88
C TYR A 209 -6.21 19.58 17.86
N PHE A 210 -7.19 19.42 18.74
CA PHE A 210 -7.46 20.35 19.84
C PHE A 210 -7.58 19.60 21.17
N ALA A 211 -6.91 20.12 22.21
CA ALA A 211 -7.17 19.73 23.59
C ALA A 211 -8.07 20.82 24.18
N LEU A 212 -9.34 20.49 24.41
CA LEU A 212 -10.34 21.46 24.84
C LEU A 212 -10.92 21.06 26.18
N LYS A 213 -11.05 22.02 27.08
CA LYS A 213 -11.77 21.82 28.34
C LYS A 213 -13.26 21.63 28.06
N VAL A 214 -13.84 20.57 28.63
CA VAL A 214 -15.27 20.33 28.58
C VAL A 214 -15.93 21.22 29.64
N ILE A 215 -16.78 22.15 29.19
CA ILE A 215 -17.55 23.02 30.09
C ILE A 215 -18.76 22.25 30.63
N ARG A 216 -19.52 21.60 29.74
CA ARG A 216 -20.81 20.98 30.09
C ARG A 216 -21.08 19.74 29.24
N VAL A 217 -21.78 18.76 29.80
CA VAL A 217 -22.24 17.55 29.10
C VAL A 217 -23.75 17.44 29.22
N GLU A 218 -24.46 17.52 28.10
CA GLU A 218 -25.92 17.45 28.05
C GLU A 218 -26.37 16.14 27.39
N ALA A 219 -27.24 15.38 28.07
CA ALA A 219 -27.83 14.17 27.50
C ALA A 219 -29.00 14.54 26.58
N ASP A 220 -28.96 14.07 25.34
CA ASP A 220 -30.03 14.23 24.36
C ASP A 220 -30.90 12.95 24.36
N SER A 221 -31.88 12.93 25.25
CA SER A 221 -32.84 11.82 25.41
C SER A 221 -33.86 11.72 24.27
N SER A 222 -33.88 12.68 23.34
CA SER A 222 -34.77 12.72 22.17
C SER A 222 -34.30 11.82 21.01
N SER A 223 -33.04 11.38 21.03
CA SER A 223 -32.42 10.57 19.98
C SER A 223 -32.01 9.20 20.54
N ALA A 224 -32.66 8.11 20.12
CA ALA A 224 -32.27 6.76 20.54
C ALA A 224 -30.98 6.32 19.82
N GLY A 225 -29.90 6.06 20.55
CA GLY A 225 -28.70 5.42 20.02
C GLY A 225 -28.92 3.94 19.67
N LYS A 226 -27.89 3.25 19.18
CA LYS A 226 -27.95 1.78 19.04
C LYS A 226 -28.15 1.14 20.43
N LYS A 227 -29.00 0.12 20.54
CA LYS A 227 -29.43 -0.60 21.78
C LYS A 227 -28.60 -0.27 23.03
N GLY A 228 -29.14 0.59 23.90
CA GLY A 228 -28.59 0.93 25.22
C GLY A 228 -27.58 2.08 25.26
N GLU A 229 -27.43 2.85 24.18
CA GLU A 229 -26.57 4.04 24.11
C GLU A 229 -27.38 5.35 24.13
N VAL A 230 -26.93 6.32 24.94
CA VAL A 230 -27.48 7.68 25.01
C VAL A 230 -26.59 8.64 24.23
N TRP A 231 -27.18 9.58 23.49
CA TRP A 231 -26.46 10.66 22.84
C TRP A 231 -26.13 11.77 23.85
N TYR A 232 -24.91 12.27 23.79
CA TYR A 232 -24.42 13.39 24.59
C TYR A 232 -23.91 14.50 23.68
N ASN A 233 -24.30 15.75 24.01
CA ASN A 233 -23.73 16.98 23.48
C ASN A 233 -22.71 17.51 24.49
N VAL A 234 -21.43 17.49 24.13
CA VAL A 234 -20.32 17.94 24.97
C VAL A 234 -19.93 19.35 24.53
N LEU A 235 -20.19 20.35 25.39
CA LEU A 235 -19.86 21.75 25.16
C LEU A 235 -18.40 22.02 25.53
N LEU A 236 -17.64 22.59 24.60
CA LEU A 236 -16.21 22.85 24.73
C LEU A 236 -15.93 24.33 25.00
N GLU A 237 -14.78 24.64 25.59
CA GLU A 237 -14.41 25.99 26.04
C GLU A 237 -14.41 27.07 24.95
N ASN A 238 -14.23 26.67 23.69
CA ASN A 238 -14.25 27.55 22.53
C ASN A 238 -15.63 27.65 21.87
N GLY A 239 -16.69 27.20 22.54
CA GLY A 239 -18.07 27.23 22.05
C GLY A 239 -18.43 26.12 21.06
N TRP A 240 -17.53 25.15 20.82
CA TRP A 240 -17.81 24.00 19.96
C TRP A 240 -18.62 22.92 20.66
N ILE A 241 -19.38 22.15 19.89
CA ILE A 241 -20.22 21.06 20.39
C ILE A 241 -19.74 19.74 19.78
N TYR A 242 -19.33 18.81 20.64
CA TYR A 242 -18.99 17.45 20.25
C TYR A 242 -20.13 16.49 20.59
N ARG A 243 -20.69 15.81 19.59
CA ARG A 243 -21.80 14.88 19.76
C ARG A 243 -21.32 13.42 19.71
N ARG A 244 -21.65 12.62 20.74
CA ARG A 244 -21.21 11.20 20.87
C ARG A 244 -22.25 10.32 21.56
N THR A 245 -22.29 9.04 21.23
CA THR A 245 -23.02 8.02 22.00
C THR A 245 -22.17 7.35 23.08
N SER A 246 -22.79 7.03 24.23
CA SER A 246 -22.17 6.25 25.30
C SER A 246 -23.20 5.38 26.01
N LYS A 247 -22.77 4.19 26.47
CA LYS A 247 -23.56 3.30 27.34
C LYS A 247 -23.51 3.71 28.82
N ILE A 248 -22.50 4.50 29.19
CA ILE A 248 -22.24 4.95 30.57
C ILE A 248 -22.29 6.48 30.57
N PRO A 249 -22.85 7.13 31.60
CA PRO A 249 -22.81 8.59 31.75
C PRO A 249 -21.40 9.17 31.61
N LEU A 250 -21.26 10.21 30.79
CA LEU A 250 -19.98 10.85 30.53
C LEU A 250 -19.65 11.86 31.65
N ASP A 251 -18.85 11.43 32.63
CA ASP A 251 -18.28 12.32 33.65
C ASP A 251 -17.06 13.09 33.10
N TRP A 252 -17.30 13.99 32.16
CA TRP A 252 -16.25 14.74 31.45
C TRP A 252 -16.21 16.23 31.81
N GLU A 253 -17.23 16.75 32.51
CA GLU A 253 -17.28 18.15 32.92
C GLU A 253 -16.03 18.57 33.71
N GLY A 254 -15.48 19.73 33.35
CA GLY A 254 -14.25 20.27 33.94
C GLY A 254 -12.95 19.60 33.48
N LYS A 255 -13.00 18.45 32.77
CA LYS A 255 -11.82 17.73 32.28
C LYS A 255 -11.42 18.18 30.88
N THR A 256 -10.12 18.30 30.64
CA THR A 256 -9.59 18.53 29.28
C THR A 256 -9.64 17.24 28.48
N LYS A 257 -10.27 17.29 27.32
CA LYS A 257 -10.43 16.14 26.41
C LYS A 257 -9.83 16.45 25.05
N GLU A 258 -9.45 15.38 24.39
CA GLU A 258 -8.72 15.40 23.13
C GLU A 258 -9.69 15.23 21.96
N PHE A 259 -9.61 16.10 20.95
CA PHE A 259 -10.50 16.10 19.80
C PHE A 259 -9.72 16.26 18.49
N ILE A 260 -10.16 15.52 17.48
CA ILE A 260 -9.76 15.68 16.08
C ILE A 260 -10.88 16.46 15.40
N VAL A 261 -10.52 17.58 14.79
CA VAL A 261 -11.42 18.49 14.09
C VAL A 261 -11.05 18.49 12.61
N THR A 262 -11.93 17.94 11.78
CA THR A 262 -11.81 18.02 10.32
C THR A 262 -12.60 19.22 9.83
N THR A 263 -11.90 20.23 9.33
CA THR A 263 -12.49 21.40 8.67
C THR A 263 -12.47 21.18 7.17
N ASP A 264 -13.63 21.27 6.51
CA ASP A 264 -13.68 21.29 5.05
C ASP A 264 -13.15 22.66 4.57
N VAL A 265 -12.18 22.70 3.65
CA VAL A 265 -11.53 23.92 3.15
C VAL A 265 -11.70 24.09 1.64
N ASP A 266 -11.71 25.34 1.17
CA ASP A 266 -11.70 25.69 -0.26
C ASP A 266 -10.31 25.51 -0.89
N GLU A 267 -10.21 25.77 -2.20
CA GLU A 267 -8.96 25.62 -2.97
C GLU A 267 -7.83 26.55 -2.52
N ASN A 268 -8.16 27.61 -1.77
CA ASN A 268 -7.22 28.58 -1.21
C ASN A 268 -6.91 28.31 0.28
N GLY A 269 -7.49 27.26 0.86
CA GLY A 269 -7.28 26.86 2.25
C GLY A 269 -8.20 27.53 3.28
N ASN A 270 -9.22 28.29 2.86
CA ASN A 270 -10.19 28.89 3.76
C ASN A 270 -11.28 27.88 4.15
N ALA A 271 -11.77 27.95 5.39
CA ALA A 271 -12.82 27.06 5.87
C ALA A 271 -14.16 27.29 5.14
N LEU A 272 -14.72 26.21 4.59
CA LEU A 272 -16.06 26.21 3.99
C LEU A 272 -17.11 26.39 5.09
N LYS A 273 -18.12 27.21 4.83
CA LYS A 273 -19.23 27.46 5.76
C LYS A 273 -20.42 26.56 5.45
N ASP A 274 -21.16 26.16 6.48
CA ASP A 274 -22.44 25.47 6.37
C ASP A 274 -23.60 26.45 6.06
N LYS A 275 -24.82 25.90 5.95
CA LYS A 275 -26.04 26.69 5.65
C LYS A 275 -26.39 27.72 6.74
N GLU A 276 -25.78 27.62 7.92
CA GLU A 276 -25.98 28.49 9.07
C GLU A 276 -24.84 29.53 9.22
N GLY A 277 -23.90 29.55 8.28
CA GLY A 277 -22.77 30.48 8.28
C GLY A 277 -21.62 30.09 9.22
N LYS A 278 -21.67 28.91 9.86
CA LYS A 278 -20.60 28.37 10.70
C LYS A 278 -19.64 27.53 9.88
N GLU A 279 -18.39 27.46 10.31
CA GLU A 279 -17.40 26.62 9.62
C GLU A 279 -17.78 25.14 9.69
N LYS A 280 -17.73 24.46 8.54
CA LYS A 280 -18.13 23.08 8.38
C LYS A 280 -17.06 22.15 8.96
N ARG A 281 -17.26 21.81 10.24
CA ARG A 281 -16.32 21.05 11.07
C ARG A 281 -16.91 19.71 11.51
N LYS A 282 -16.08 18.68 11.53
CA LYS A 282 -16.42 17.35 12.09
C LYS A 282 -15.50 17.03 13.25
N PHE A 283 -16.08 16.53 14.33
CA PHE A 283 -15.37 16.20 15.56
C PHE A 283 -15.28 14.70 15.76
N ARG A 284 -14.10 14.20 16.14
CA ARG A 284 -13.87 12.81 16.51
C ARG A 284 -12.95 12.75 17.74
N ALA A 285 -13.29 11.94 18.73
CA ALA A 285 -12.35 11.59 19.80
C ALA A 285 -11.26 10.64 19.25
N PRO A 286 -9.96 10.86 19.53
CA PRO A 286 -8.90 9.95 19.12
C PRO A 286 -9.13 8.52 19.63
N ALA A 287 -8.93 7.52 18.78
CA ALA A 287 -8.87 6.13 19.24
C ALA A 287 -7.54 5.88 19.97
N GLU A 288 -7.50 4.97 20.95
CA GLU A 288 -6.28 4.67 21.72
C GLU A 288 -5.08 4.26 20.84
N ASN A 289 -5.36 3.69 19.67
CA ASN A 289 -4.37 3.19 18.70
C ASN A 289 -4.04 4.17 17.56
N ASP A 290 -4.57 5.39 17.57
CA ASP A 290 -4.38 6.37 16.49
C ASP A 290 -3.04 7.13 16.62
N TRP A 291 -1.94 6.42 16.41
CA TRP A 291 -0.59 6.91 16.70
C TRP A 291 -0.15 8.09 15.81
N THR A 292 -0.72 8.24 14.62
CA THR A 292 -0.32 9.27 13.65
C THR A 292 -0.87 10.65 14.02
N LEU A 293 -2.10 10.70 14.53
CA LEU A 293 -2.70 11.93 15.02
C LEU A 293 -2.09 12.39 16.36
N LEU A 294 -1.77 11.44 17.25
CA LEU A 294 -1.02 11.73 18.47
C LEU A 294 0.39 12.25 18.19
N LYS A 295 1.05 11.73 17.14
CA LYS A 295 2.31 12.27 16.63
C LYS A 295 2.14 13.73 16.22
N LYS A 296 1.17 14.05 15.36
CA LYS A 296 0.92 15.43 14.88
C LYS A 296 0.63 16.40 16.02
N LYS A 297 -0.12 15.96 17.04
CA LYS A 297 -0.33 16.73 18.27
C LYS A 297 0.99 17.10 18.93
N THR A 298 1.79 16.10 19.31
CA THR A 298 3.06 16.34 20.00
C THR A 298 3.98 17.25 19.17
N GLU A 299 3.98 17.09 17.85
CA GLU A 299 4.73 17.96 16.95
C GLU A 299 4.20 19.40 16.93
N SER A 300 2.88 19.59 16.91
CA SER A 300 2.25 20.92 16.99
C SER A 300 2.56 21.61 18.31
N ASP A 301 2.46 20.88 19.43
CA ASP A 301 2.76 21.41 20.77
C ASP A 301 4.24 21.81 20.87
N LEU A 302 5.15 21.00 20.33
CA LEU A 302 6.57 21.32 20.25
C LEU A 302 6.82 22.58 19.41
N VAL A 303 6.22 22.68 18.21
CA VAL A 303 6.35 23.85 17.33
C VAL A 303 5.82 25.12 18.01
N LYS A 304 4.62 25.05 18.61
CA LYS A 304 4.02 26.19 19.35
C LYS A 304 4.88 26.62 20.53
N SER A 305 5.54 25.68 21.20
CA SER A 305 6.41 25.99 22.33
C SER A 305 7.68 26.74 21.93
N GLY A 306 8.11 26.63 20.66
CA GLY A 306 9.40 27.15 20.19
C GLY A 306 10.63 26.46 20.81
N LYS A 307 10.45 25.37 21.56
CA LYS A 307 11.51 24.68 22.32
C LYS A 307 11.99 23.42 21.61
N THR A 308 13.23 23.03 21.88
CA THR A 308 13.76 21.71 21.49
C THR A 308 13.12 20.60 22.32
N VAL A 309 13.22 19.33 21.87
CA VAL A 309 12.55 18.21 22.54
C VAL A 309 13.07 18.01 23.97
N GLY A 310 14.38 18.12 24.20
CA GLY A 310 14.98 18.04 25.53
C GLY A 310 14.48 19.13 26.48
N THR A 311 14.50 20.38 26.02
CA THR A 311 14.04 21.55 26.79
C THR A 311 12.55 21.46 27.11
N TYR A 312 11.73 21.07 26.13
CA TYR A 312 10.29 20.90 26.34
C TYR A 312 9.97 19.82 27.39
N ILE A 313 10.67 18.67 27.33
CA ILE A 313 10.52 17.62 28.34
C ILE A 313 10.94 18.14 29.72
N TYR A 314 12.10 18.78 29.83
CA TYR A 314 12.61 19.26 31.11
C TYR A 314 11.71 20.33 31.74
N ASP A 315 11.28 21.32 30.96
CA ASP A 315 10.40 22.38 31.45
C ASP A 315 9.03 21.83 31.90
N THR A 316 8.52 20.79 31.22
CA THR A 316 7.29 20.12 31.64
C THR A 316 7.49 19.33 32.94
N LEU A 317 8.64 18.68 33.12
CA LEU A 317 8.97 18.02 34.39
C LEU A 317 9.08 19.01 35.54
N LEU A 318 9.64 20.20 35.30
CA LEU A 318 9.72 21.28 36.29
C LEU A 318 8.34 21.81 36.70
N SER A 319 7.35 21.80 35.80
CA SER A 319 5.98 22.24 36.11
C SER A 319 5.11 21.12 36.68
N SER A 320 5.26 19.90 36.16
CA SER A 320 4.39 18.75 36.40
C SER A 320 5.22 17.45 36.50
N PRO A 321 5.82 17.16 37.68
CA PRO A 321 6.72 16.03 37.88
C PRO A 321 6.08 14.64 37.67
N ASP A 322 4.78 14.51 37.92
CA ASP A 322 4.03 13.27 37.70
C ASP A 322 3.76 12.97 36.21
N GLN A 323 4.16 13.87 35.31
CA GLN A 323 3.95 13.73 33.88
C GLN A 323 4.75 12.55 33.31
N LYS A 324 4.03 11.54 32.83
CA LYS A 324 4.64 10.44 32.07
C LYS A 324 5.28 10.97 30.78
N ILE A 325 6.60 10.83 30.65
CA ILE A 325 7.35 11.29 29.48
C ILE A 325 7.11 10.35 28.28
N LYS A 326 7.51 9.08 28.40
CA LYS A 326 7.43 8.09 27.30
C LYS A 326 5.99 7.57 27.17
N GLY A 327 5.40 7.74 26.00
CA GLY A 327 4.01 7.30 25.76
C GLY A 327 2.94 8.24 26.35
N GLY A 328 3.36 9.29 27.06
CA GLY A 328 2.53 10.40 27.52
C GLY A 328 2.90 11.67 26.77
N LEU A 329 3.76 12.50 27.38
CA LEU A 329 4.18 13.81 26.86
C LEU A 329 4.78 13.73 25.45
N ILE A 330 5.75 12.83 25.25
CA ILE A 330 6.38 12.59 23.95
C ILE A 330 6.10 11.14 23.54
N ARG A 331 5.29 10.99 22.48
CA ARG A 331 5.06 9.72 21.78
C ARG A 331 6.02 9.59 20.59
N THR A 332 5.51 9.20 19.43
CA THR A 332 6.27 9.17 18.18
C THR A 332 6.29 10.57 17.60
N ILE A 333 7.46 11.12 17.29
CA ILE A 333 7.63 12.39 16.58
C ILE A 333 8.59 12.20 15.41
N GLU A 334 8.56 13.11 14.44
CA GLU A 334 9.46 13.14 13.31
C GLU A 334 10.92 13.26 13.75
N ARG A 335 11.78 12.54 13.04
CA ARG A 335 13.23 12.55 13.21
C ARG A 335 13.81 13.96 13.12
N LYS A 336 13.20 14.87 12.37
CA LYS A 336 13.68 16.25 12.21
C LYS A 336 13.82 16.99 13.54
N PHE A 337 12.92 16.78 14.51
CA PHE A 337 12.96 17.45 15.81
C PHE A 337 14.17 17.01 16.65
N TYR A 338 14.44 15.71 16.69
CA TYR A 338 15.65 15.20 17.35
C TYR A 338 16.93 15.58 16.60
N LYS A 339 16.88 15.60 15.25
CA LYS A 339 18.03 16.00 14.42
C LYS A 339 18.38 17.48 14.62
N SER A 340 17.40 18.38 14.57
CA SER A 340 17.62 19.82 14.76
C SER A 340 18.14 20.14 16.16
N GLU A 341 17.61 19.48 17.19
CA GLU A 341 18.11 19.63 18.56
C GLU A 341 19.56 19.19 18.68
N LEU A 342 19.92 18.00 18.17
CA LEU A 342 21.30 17.53 18.26
C LEU A 342 22.26 18.43 17.47
N ILE A 343 21.84 18.93 16.31
CA ILE A 343 22.62 19.92 15.54
C ILE A 343 22.84 21.19 16.37
N ALA A 344 21.79 21.71 17.01
CA ALA A 344 21.90 22.91 17.85
C ALA A 344 22.85 22.69 19.04
N ILE A 345 22.74 21.55 19.73
CA ILE A 345 23.64 21.17 20.82
C ILE A 345 25.08 21.09 20.32
N LEU A 346 25.37 20.32 19.26
CA LEU A 346 26.73 20.13 18.76
C LEU A 346 27.34 21.45 18.26
N ASN A 347 26.54 22.29 17.59
CA ASN A 347 27.02 23.59 17.12
C ASN A 347 27.34 24.55 18.26
N LYS A 348 26.52 24.57 19.33
CA LYS A 348 26.85 25.37 20.52
C LYS A 348 28.08 24.82 21.25
N GLN A 349 28.15 23.50 21.43
CA GLN A 349 29.25 22.86 22.16
C GLN A 349 30.60 22.97 21.43
N LYS A 350 30.62 23.17 20.11
CA LYS A 350 31.85 23.55 19.37
C LYS A 350 32.48 24.87 19.83
N GLU A 351 31.73 25.75 20.47
CA GLU A 351 32.28 26.99 21.06
C GLU A 351 33.11 26.68 22.30
N PHE A 352 32.75 25.64 23.06
CA PHE A 352 33.38 25.28 24.33
C PHE A 352 34.40 24.13 24.21
N HIS A 353 34.27 23.28 23.19
CA HIS A 353 35.15 22.12 22.95
C HIS A 353 35.93 22.26 21.63
N PRO A 354 37.20 22.70 21.67
CA PRO A 354 38.04 22.85 20.49
C PRO A 354 38.23 21.55 19.69
N GLU A 355 38.14 20.38 20.34
CA GLU A 355 38.31 19.08 19.69
C GLU A 355 37.24 18.82 18.61
N LEU A 356 36.05 19.41 18.75
CA LEU A 356 34.97 19.31 17.77
C LEU A 356 35.22 20.15 16.49
N LYS A 357 36.29 20.95 16.48
CA LYS A 357 36.77 21.70 15.30
C LYS A 357 38.06 21.12 14.73
N ASP A 358 38.67 20.15 15.41
CA ASP A 358 39.95 19.56 15.00
C ASP A 358 39.78 18.59 13.82
N LYS A 359 40.33 18.99 12.66
CA LYS A 359 40.29 18.19 11.43
C LYS A 359 41.10 16.90 11.54
N THR A 360 42.16 16.87 12.35
CA THR A 360 42.98 15.67 12.52
C THR A 360 42.24 14.62 13.33
N LEU A 361 41.59 15.01 14.42
CA LEU A 361 40.70 14.14 15.19
C LEU A 361 39.50 13.66 14.36
N TYR A 362 38.92 14.55 13.54
CA TYR A 362 37.84 14.20 12.62
C TYR A 362 38.26 13.07 11.67
N ASN A 363 39.40 13.21 11.00
CA ASN A 363 39.90 12.19 10.08
C ASN A 363 40.17 10.86 10.79
N LYS A 364 40.75 10.88 12.00
CA LYS A 364 40.92 9.68 12.83
C LYS A 364 39.59 8.99 13.13
N CYS A 365 38.54 9.76 13.44
CA CYS A 365 37.20 9.22 13.69
C CYS A 365 36.58 8.58 12.43
N VAL A 366 36.77 9.23 11.27
CA VAL A 366 36.29 8.71 9.97
C VAL A 366 37.02 7.43 9.59
N GLU A 367 38.34 7.40 9.72
CA GLU A 367 39.17 6.21 9.48
C GLU A 367 38.78 5.06 10.41
N GLU A 368 38.54 5.36 11.70
CA GLU A 368 38.10 4.36 12.66
C GLU A 368 36.77 3.74 12.23
N LEU A 369 35.74 4.53 11.90
CA LEU A 369 34.45 3.97 11.48
C LEU A 369 34.48 3.29 10.10
N TYR A 370 35.38 3.72 9.21
CA TYR A 370 35.46 3.28 7.82
C TYR A 370 36.86 2.78 7.42
N ARG A 371 37.43 1.84 8.19
CA ARG A 371 38.78 1.29 7.97
C ARG A 371 39.05 0.81 6.54
N SER A 372 38.08 0.14 5.91
CA SER A 372 38.24 -0.48 4.58
C SER A 372 37.45 0.20 3.45
N ASN A 373 36.68 1.26 3.72
CA ASN A 373 35.79 1.89 2.73
C ASN A 373 36.28 3.28 2.32
N GLU A 374 37.27 3.32 1.42
CA GLU A 374 37.90 4.55 0.95
C GLU A 374 36.92 5.50 0.25
N SER A 375 36.05 4.97 -0.60
CA SER A 375 35.03 5.77 -1.29
C SER A 375 34.13 6.52 -0.30
N ARG A 376 33.71 5.86 0.80
CA ARG A 376 32.93 6.54 1.84
C ARG A 376 33.75 7.60 2.57
N ARG A 377 35.02 7.33 2.90
CA ARG A 377 35.91 8.33 3.52
C ARG A 377 36.05 9.59 2.66
N LEU A 378 36.27 9.41 1.35
CA LEU A 378 36.35 10.53 0.40
C LEU A 378 35.04 11.34 0.35
N SER A 379 33.89 10.68 0.39
CA SER A 379 32.60 11.37 0.42
C SER A 379 32.35 12.19 1.70
N LEU A 380 33.04 11.86 2.79
CA LEU A 380 32.94 12.52 4.10
C LEU A 380 34.00 13.62 4.30
N SER A 381 34.89 13.84 3.34
CA SER A 381 35.95 14.87 3.45
C SER A 381 35.40 16.31 3.56
N ASN A 382 34.21 16.53 3.01
CA ASN A 382 33.50 17.83 3.02
C ASN A 382 32.56 18.00 4.22
N TYR A 383 32.56 17.06 5.16
CA TYR A 383 31.69 17.10 6.34
C TYR A 383 32.47 17.65 7.54
N ASP A 384 31.74 18.27 8.47
CA ASP A 384 32.23 18.59 9.80
C ASP A 384 31.74 17.55 10.82
N PHE A 385 32.21 17.65 12.08
CA PHE A 385 31.77 16.74 13.14
C PHE A 385 30.25 16.75 13.34
N THR A 386 29.59 17.91 13.27
CA THR A 386 28.13 18.01 13.42
C THR A 386 27.42 17.18 12.36
N ARG A 387 27.75 17.37 11.10
CA ARG A 387 27.13 16.66 9.98
C ARG A 387 27.49 15.18 9.98
N PHE A 388 28.72 14.82 10.32
CA PHE A 388 29.15 13.42 10.42
C PHE A 388 28.38 12.65 11.51
N ILE A 389 28.34 13.18 12.74
CA ILE A 389 27.63 12.55 13.86
C ILE A 389 26.14 12.43 13.55
N THR A 390 25.54 13.49 13.00
CA THR A 390 24.10 13.53 12.76
C THR A 390 23.70 12.69 11.54
N GLU A 391 24.28 12.95 10.36
CA GLU A 391 23.82 12.37 9.09
C GLU A 391 24.35 10.96 8.81
N ASP A 392 25.55 10.63 9.29
CA ASP A 392 26.22 9.37 8.96
C ASP A 392 26.21 8.35 10.12
N VAL A 393 26.30 8.83 11.37
CA VAL A 393 26.33 7.96 12.55
C VAL A 393 24.93 7.72 13.12
N ILE A 394 24.21 8.77 13.53
CA ILE A 394 22.97 8.65 14.31
C ILE A 394 21.72 8.49 13.43
N PHE A 395 21.49 9.43 12.51
CA PHE A 395 20.23 9.53 11.77
C PHE A 395 20.26 8.83 10.42
N TYR A 396 21.41 8.26 10.04
CA TYR A 396 21.53 7.43 8.85
C TYR A 396 20.50 6.30 8.84
N GLN A 397 19.88 6.11 7.67
CA GLN A 397 18.94 5.04 7.40
C GLN A 397 19.30 4.41 6.07
N ARG A 398 19.43 3.08 6.06
CA ARG A 398 19.64 2.36 4.80
C ARG A 398 18.42 2.56 3.91
N PRO A 399 18.61 2.88 2.62
CA PRO A 399 17.49 2.95 1.68
C PRO A 399 16.80 1.59 1.59
N LEU A 400 15.52 1.61 1.24
CA LEU A 400 14.78 0.38 1.00
C LEU A 400 15.43 -0.38 -0.16
N LYS A 401 15.57 -1.70 0.02
CA LYS A 401 16.08 -2.54 -1.07
C LYS A 401 15.05 -2.56 -2.19
N SER A 402 15.48 -2.16 -3.38
CA SER A 402 14.70 -2.31 -4.61
C SER A 402 14.15 -3.73 -4.74
N LYS A 403 12.84 -3.82 -5.00
CA LYS A 403 12.12 -5.08 -5.23
C LYS A 403 11.82 -5.32 -6.71
N LYS A 404 12.64 -4.77 -7.62
CA LYS A 404 12.50 -4.94 -9.08
C LYS A 404 12.44 -6.40 -9.53
N SER A 405 13.01 -7.34 -8.76
CA SER A 405 12.91 -8.78 -9.04
C SER A 405 11.50 -9.36 -8.90
N LEU A 406 10.65 -8.74 -8.07
CA LEU A 406 9.24 -9.13 -7.89
C LEU A 406 8.33 -8.61 -9.00
N ILE A 407 8.80 -7.69 -9.83
CA ILE A 407 8.04 -7.22 -10.99
C ILE A 407 7.92 -8.39 -11.96
N GLU A 408 6.72 -8.62 -12.46
CA GLU A 408 6.47 -9.67 -13.44
C GLU A 408 7.24 -9.42 -14.74
N ASN A 409 7.53 -10.50 -15.43
CA ASN A 409 8.24 -10.49 -16.70
C ASN A 409 7.23 -10.29 -17.83
N CYS A 410 7.60 -9.51 -18.84
CA CYS A 410 6.81 -9.35 -20.04
C CYS A 410 6.74 -10.68 -20.79
N SER A 411 5.53 -11.05 -21.22
CA SER A 411 5.31 -12.26 -22.00
C SER A 411 6.02 -12.25 -23.35
N PHE A 412 6.18 -11.08 -23.98
CA PHE A 412 6.69 -10.92 -25.34
C PHE A 412 8.19 -10.66 -25.44
N GLU A 413 8.74 -9.81 -24.57
CA GLU A 413 10.07 -9.24 -24.77
C GLU A 413 11.14 -9.85 -23.86
N ARG A 414 12.26 -10.27 -24.48
CA ARG A 414 13.44 -10.84 -23.83
C ARG A 414 14.69 -10.10 -24.33
N ARG A 415 15.74 -10.07 -23.52
CA ARG A 415 17.07 -9.55 -23.88
C ARG A 415 18.02 -10.74 -24.01
N TYR A 416 18.66 -10.86 -25.15
CA TYR A 416 19.70 -11.86 -25.38
C TYR A 416 21.07 -11.30 -25.00
N PHE A 417 21.93 -12.13 -24.42
CA PHE A 417 23.31 -11.79 -24.06
C PHE A 417 24.16 -13.06 -24.08
N LEU A 418 25.46 -12.90 -24.31
CA LEU A 418 26.40 -14.01 -24.20
C LEU A 418 26.69 -14.26 -22.71
N ASP A 419 26.47 -15.48 -22.23
CA ASP A 419 26.79 -15.82 -20.84
C ASP A 419 28.31 -15.67 -20.60
N PRO A 420 28.73 -14.91 -19.57
CA PRO A 420 30.15 -14.69 -19.31
C PRO A 420 30.95 -15.98 -19.03
N ILE A 421 30.28 -17.00 -18.47
CA ILE A 421 30.87 -18.27 -18.04
C ILE A 421 30.76 -19.30 -19.15
N THR A 422 29.55 -19.58 -19.64
CA THR A 422 29.34 -20.66 -20.62
C THR A 422 29.66 -20.26 -22.05
N LYS A 423 29.76 -18.95 -22.33
CA LYS A 423 29.89 -18.39 -23.69
C LYS A 423 28.75 -18.77 -24.64
N GLU A 424 27.64 -19.26 -24.11
CA GLU A 424 26.44 -19.57 -24.88
C GLU A 424 25.49 -18.37 -24.92
N LEU A 425 24.60 -18.35 -25.91
CA LEU A 425 23.57 -17.31 -26.03
C LEU A 425 22.49 -17.55 -24.95
N ALA A 426 22.50 -16.73 -23.91
CA ALA A 426 21.50 -16.72 -22.85
C ALA A 426 20.45 -15.61 -23.10
N TYR A 427 19.33 -15.70 -22.40
CA TYR A 427 18.31 -14.66 -22.41
C TYR A 427 17.82 -14.30 -21.01
N ALA A 428 17.46 -13.03 -20.83
CA ALA A 428 16.81 -12.50 -19.64
C ALA A 428 15.48 -11.85 -20.02
N PRO A 429 14.38 -12.14 -19.33
CA PRO A 429 13.10 -11.49 -19.59
C PRO A 429 13.15 -9.99 -19.24
N ILE A 430 12.42 -9.17 -20.01
CA ILE A 430 12.26 -7.74 -19.71
C ILE A 430 11.09 -7.56 -18.73
N LYS A 431 11.23 -6.67 -17.75
CA LYS A 431 10.19 -6.40 -16.75
C LYS A 431 9.02 -5.61 -17.31
N CYS A 432 7.83 -5.86 -16.77
CA CYS A 432 6.62 -5.12 -17.09
C CYS A 432 6.72 -3.63 -16.68
N ILE A 433 6.06 -2.77 -17.46
CA ILE A 433 6.02 -1.32 -17.22
C ILE A 433 5.11 -0.99 -16.03
N ALA A 434 5.39 0.13 -15.35
CA ALA A 434 4.50 0.67 -14.33
C ALA A 434 3.22 1.24 -14.96
N LYS A 435 2.07 1.07 -14.31
CA LYS A 435 0.79 1.59 -14.82
C LYS A 435 0.76 3.12 -14.87
N SER A 436 1.43 3.80 -13.95
CA SER A 436 1.51 5.27 -13.96
C SER A 436 2.43 5.82 -15.05
N HIS A 437 3.19 4.97 -15.75
CA HIS A 437 4.09 5.44 -16.81
C HIS A 437 3.28 6.07 -17.96
N PRO A 438 3.68 7.24 -18.50
CA PRO A 438 2.96 7.92 -19.59
C PRO A 438 2.63 7.01 -20.79
N LEU A 439 3.63 6.27 -21.28
CA LEU A 439 3.47 5.25 -22.32
C LEU A 439 2.39 4.18 -22.00
N PHE A 440 2.28 3.73 -20.75
CA PHE A 440 1.23 2.77 -20.37
C PHE A 440 -0.15 3.43 -20.35
N GLN A 441 -0.23 4.68 -19.88
CA GLN A 441 -1.49 5.43 -19.87
C GLN A 441 -2.03 5.62 -21.29
N GLU A 442 -1.16 5.99 -22.24
CA GLU A 442 -1.50 6.06 -23.67
C GLU A 442 -1.99 4.70 -24.21
N PHE A 443 -1.21 3.63 -23.97
CA PHE A 443 -1.55 2.28 -24.41
C PHE A 443 -2.91 1.80 -23.90
N ARG A 444 -3.17 2.00 -22.60
CA ARG A 444 -4.45 1.65 -21.97
C ARG A 444 -5.59 2.47 -22.59
N LEU A 445 -5.36 3.75 -22.84
CA LEU A 445 -6.39 4.64 -23.38
C LEU A 445 -6.78 4.26 -24.81
N TRP A 446 -5.81 3.94 -25.68
CA TRP A 446 -6.10 3.39 -27.01
C TRP A 446 -6.88 2.07 -26.95
N GLN A 447 -6.50 1.17 -26.03
CA GLN A 447 -7.23 -0.08 -25.81
C GLN A 447 -8.69 0.20 -25.36
N PHE A 448 -8.88 1.16 -24.47
CA PHE A 448 -10.21 1.54 -23.96
C PHE A 448 -11.09 2.09 -25.08
N ILE A 449 -10.57 3.03 -25.87
CA ILE A 449 -11.29 3.68 -26.97
C ILE A 449 -11.65 2.68 -28.07
N LYS A 450 -10.71 1.81 -28.46
CA LYS A 450 -10.98 0.82 -29.52
C LYS A 450 -12.07 -0.19 -29.14
N ASN A 451 -12.19 -0.48 -27.83
CA ASN A 451 -13.20 -1.39 -27.29
C ASN A 451 -14.49 -0.69 -26.86
N LEU A 452 -14.55 0.65 -26.89
CA LEU A 452 -15.75 1.40 -26.57
C LEU A 452 -16.83 1.07 -27.59
N ARG A 453 -18.03 0.76 -27.09
CA ARG A 453 -19.26 0.72 -27.88
C ARG A 453 -20.32 1.61 -27.27
N ILE A 454 -21.00 2.35 -28.12
CA ILE A 454 -22.17 3.15 -27.77
C ILE A 454 -23.40 2.35 -28.22
N ILE A 455 -24.28 2.07 -27.27
CA ILE A 455 -25.42 1.18 -27.42
C ILE A 455 -26.69 2.00 -27.21
N GLU A 456 -27.58 1.98 -28.18
CA GLU A 456 -28.94 2.51 -28.06
C GLU A 456 -29.83 1.44 -27.43
N ARG A 457 -30.47 1.75 -26.30
CA ARG A 457 -31.25 0.78 -25.50
C ARG A 457 -32.43 0.22 -26.28
N GLU A 458 -33.10 1.07 -27.06
CA GLU A 458 -34.28 0.74 -27.86
C GLU A 458 -34.15 1.43 -29.21
N LYS A 459 -34.04 0.65 -30.29
CA LYS A 459 -33.98 1.16 -31.67
C LYS A 459 -34.96 0.39 -32.55
N ILE A 460 -35.71 1.11 -33.36
CA ILE A 460 -36.58 0.50 -34.37
C ILE A 460 -35.73 0.29 -35.63
N VAL A 461 -35.49 -0.98 -36.00
CA VAL A 461 -34.75 -1.36 -37.21
C VAL A 461 -35.72 -2.09 -38.13
N GLY A 462 -36.22 -1.40 -39.16
CA GLY A 462 -37.37 -1.86 -39.95
C GLY A 462 -38.65 -1.81 -39.13
N ASP A 463 -39.44 -2.90 -39.11
CA ASP A 463 -40.68 -3.03 -38.32
C ASP A 463 -40.48 -3.69 -36.95
N LYS A 464 -39.23 -3.92 -36.51
CA LYS A 464 -38.94 -4.63 -35.26
C LYS A 464 -38.23 -3.72 -34.26
N LEU A 465 -38.77 -3.70 -33.03
CA LEU A 465 -38.10 -3.10 -31.88
C LEU A 465 -36.93 -3.98 -31.47
N MET A 466 -35.71 -3.44 -31.58
CA MET A 466 -34.49 -4.09 -31.16
C MET A 466 -33.94 -3.42 -29.90
N PHE A 467 -33.49 -4.24 -28.97
CA PHE A 467 -32.87 -3.79 -27.73
C PHE A 467 -31.35 -3.85 -27.84
N ASP A 468 -30.67 -2.90 -27.20
CA ASP A 468 -29.22 -2.83 -27.08
C ASP A 468 -28.48 -2.88 -28.43
N GLN A 469 -28.88 -2.03 -29.37
CA GLN A 469 -28.25 -1.92 -30.69
C GLN A 469 -26.95 -1.10 -30.61
N ASP A 470 -25.85 -1.64 -31.15
CA ASP A 470 -24.58 -0.92 -31.29
C ASP A 470 -24.70 0.15 -32.38
N VAL A 471 -24.49 1.41 -32.00
CA VAL A 471 -24.58 2.61 -32.83
C VAL A 471 -23.25 3.39 -32.85
N THR A 472 -22.15 2.76 -32.44
CA THR A 472 -20.84 3.43 -32.31
C THR A 472 -20.39 4.14 -33.59
N THR A 473 -20.67 3.56 -34.75
CA THR A 473 -20.31 4.12 -36.06
C THR A 473 -21.06 5.40 -36.39
N GLU A 474 -22.21 5.67 -35.76
CA GLU A 474 -22.96 6.92 -35.93
C GLU A 474 -22.26 8.10 -35.24
N PHE A 475 -21.52 7.81 -34.15
CA PHE A 475 -20.82 8.83 -33.34
C PHE A 475 -19.31 8.90 -33.62
N LEU A 476 -18.71 7.80 -34.06
CA LEU A 476 -17.28 7.68 -34.38
C LEU A 476 -17.11 7.05 -35.78
N PRO A 477 -17.55 7.73 -36.85
CA PRO A 477 -17.50 7.20 -38.21
C PRO A 477 -16.07 7.17 -38.78
N THR A 478 -15.22 8.14 -38.44
CA THR A 478 -13.89 8.30 -39.03
C THR A 478 -12.78 8.09 -38.00
N GLN A 479 -11.57 7.77 -38.48
CA GLN A 479 -10.38 7.68 -37.64
C GLN A 479 -10.08 8.99 -36.90
N ASN A 480 -10.39 10.15 -37.53
CA ASN A 480 -10.18 11.45 -36.91
C ASN A 480 -11.06 11.64 -35.66
N ASP A 481 -12.30 11.13 -35.68
CA ASP A 481 -13.20 11.21 -34.51
C ASP A 481 -12.63 10.43 -33.31
N TYR A 482 -12.01 9.28 -33.57
CA TYR A 482 -11.30 8.51 -32.53
C TYR A 482 -10.10 9.27 -31.98
N VAL A 483 -9.35 9.99 -32.82
CA VAL A 483 -8.21 10.81 -32.38
C VAL A 483 -8.68 11.98 -31.53
N ILE A 484 -9.74 12.70 -31.93
CA ILE A 484 -10.28 13.81 -31.13
C ILE A 484 -10.82 13.30 -29.79
N LEU A 485 -11.47 12.14 -29.77
CA LEU A 485 -11.90 11.49 -28.52
C LEU A 485 -10.70 11.10 -27.65
N PHE A 486 -9.64 10.55 -28.24
CA PHE A 486 -8.39 10.25 -27.52
C PHE A 486 -7.81 11.50 -26.88
N ASP A 487 -7.68 12.58 -27.62
CA ASP A 487 -7.10 13.84 -27.16
C ASP A 487 -7.88 14.42 -25.99
N TRP A 488 -9.21 14.38 -26.09
CA TRP A 488 -10.08 14.82 -25.01
C TRP A 488 -9.91 13.95 -23.76
N LEU A 489 -9.97 12.62 -23.88
CA LEU A 489 -9.80 11.71 -22.74
C LEU A 489 -8.39 11.78 -22.13
N ASN A 490 -7.37 12.07 -22.94
CA ASN A 490 -5.98 12.16 -22.50
C ASN A 490 -5.73 13.35 -21.54
N GLU A 491 -6.65 14.31 -21.50
CA GLU A 491 -6.61 15.43 -20.56
C GLU A 491 -7.41 15.18 -19.27
N HIS A 492 -8.12 14.05 -19.18
CA HIS A 492 -8.95 13.68 -18.03
C HIS A 492 -8.32 12.58 -17.18
N LYS A 493 -8.62 12.60 -15.88
CA LYS A 493 -8.17 11.58 -14.93
C LYS A 493 -8.97 10.28 -15.08
N GLU A 494 -10.29 10.40 -15.14
CA GLU A 494 -11.25 9.30 -15.23
C GLU A 494 -12.48 9.73 -16.02
N ILE A 495 -13.26 8.76 -16.47
CA ILE A 495 -14.49 8.96 -17.23
C ILE A 495 -15.58 8.01 -16.72
N ASP A 496 -16.80 8.51 -16.59
CA ASP A 496 -18.00 7.71 -16.37
C ASP A 496 -18.92 7.78 -17.59
N GLN A 497 -19.98 6.95 -17.62
CA GLN A 497 -20.90 6.91 -18.75
C GLN A 497 -21.54 8.29 -19.01
N LYS A 498 -21.94 8.97 -17.94
CA LYS A 498 -22.67 10.24 -18.04
C LYS A 498 -21.79 11.33 -18.63
N ALA A 499 -20.53 11.40 -18.24
CA ALA A 499 -19.54 12.34 -18.75
C ALA A 499 -19.18 12.03 -20.21
N LEU A 500 -19.02 10.74 -20.56
CA LEU A 500 -18.73 10.34 -21.95
C LEU A 500 -19.90 10.66 -22.88
N LEU A 501 -21.14 10.36 -22.50
CA LEU A 501 -22.31 10.67 -23.34
C LEU A 501 -22.56 12.19 -23.45
N LYS A 502 -22.01 12.99 -22.54
CA LYS A 502 -21.98 14.46 -22.62
C LYS A 502 -20.80 15.01 -23.41
N TYR A 503 -19.96 14.15 -23.97
CA TYR A 503 -18.84 14.56 -24.79
C TYR A 503 -19.33 15.49 -25.90
N PRO A 504 -18.75 16.70 -26.06
CA PRO A 504 -19.30 17.72 -26.96
C PRO A 504 -19.53 17.27 -28.40
N ALA A 505 -18.70 16.37 -28.92
CA ALA A 505 -18.83 15.89 -30.30
C ALA A 505 -20.01 14.92 -30.52
N PHE A 506 -20.60 14.34 -29.46
CA PHE A 506 -21.75 13.44 -29.59
C PHE A 506 -23.09 14.19 -29.66
N ASP A 507 -23.15 15.44 -29.19
CA ASP A 507 -24.34 16.31 -29.18
C ASP A 507 -25.62 15.70 -28.55
N LEU A 508 -25.48 14.83 -27.53
CA LEU A 508 -26.61 14.08 -26.94
C LEU A 508 -27.37 14.80 -25.82
N LYS A 509 -27.32 16.15 -25.72
CA LYS A 509 -27.69 16.92 -24.50
C LYS A 509 -29.06 16.61 -23.86
N LYS A 510 -30.06 16.12 -24.61
CA LYS A 510 -31.43 15.84 -24.11
C LYS A 510 -31.85 14.37 -24.16
N ASN A 511 -31.09 13.46 -24.79
CA ASN A 511 -31.48 12.05 -25.02
C ASN A 511 -30.48 11.04 -24.43
N ILE A 512 -29.70 11.44 -23.42
CA ILE A 512 -28.61 10.63 -22.84
C ILE A 512 -29.12 9.27 -22.34
N ASP A 513 -30.30 9.23 -21.72
CA ASP A 513 -30.84 8.02 -21.08
C ASP A 513 -31.18 6.91 -22.09
N LYS A 514 -31.33 7.25 -23.38
CA LYS A 514 -31.52 6.28 -24.46
C LYS A 514 -30.27 5.48 -24.77
N TYR A 515 -29.10 5.99 -24.39
CA TYR A 515 -27.82 5.39 -24.72
C TYR A 515 -27.11 4.88 -23.47
N ARG A 516 -26.32 3.84 -23.67
CA ARG A 516 -25.38 3.31 -22.68
C ARG A 516 -24.10 2.88 -23.36
N TRP A 517 -23.03 2.71 -22.61
CA TRP A 517 -21.82 2.07 -23.14
C TRP A 517 -21.83 0.55 -22.86
N ASN A 518 -20.89 -0.17 -23.47
CA ASN A 518 -20.66 -1.59 -23.18
C ASN A 518 -19.97 -1.87 -21.83
N TYR A 519 -19.53 -0.83 -21.12
CA TYR A 519 -18.91 -0.95 -19.80
C TYR A 519 -19.96 -0.88 -18.67
N VAL A 520 -19.55 -1.22 -17.45
CA VAL A 520 -20.43 -1.13 -16.26
C VAL A 520 -20.88 0.33 -16.03
N GLU A 521 -22.19 0.59 -16.05
CA GLU A 521 -22.77 1.96 -16.04
C GLU A 521 -22.38 2.77 -14.79
N ASN A 522 -22.44 2.16 -13.60
CA ASN A 522 -22.18 2.82 -12.31
C ASN A 522 -20.69 2.82 -11.92
N LYS A 523 -19.78 2.68 -12.88
CA LYS A 523 -18.34 2.58 -12.63
C LYS A 523 -17.57 3.59 -13.47
N SER A 524 -16.71 4.35 -12.81
CA SER A 524 -15.71 5.19 -13.48
C SER A 524 -14.52 4.35 -13.96
N TYR A 525 -14.01 4.69 -15.14
CA TYR A 525 -12.84 4.07 -15.74
C TYR A 525 -11.71 5.09 -15.86
N PRO A 526 -10.46 4.66 -15.64
CA PRO A 526 -9.32 5.58 -15.60
C PRO A 526 -8.84 5.96 -17.02
N CYS A 527 -8.55 7.24 -17.24
CA CYS A 527 -8.11 7.83 -18.52
C CYS A 527 -6.60 8.06 -18.55
N ASN A 528 -6.10 9.31 -18.52
CA ASN A 528 -4.67 9.58 -18.30
C ASN A 528 -4.47 10.29 -16.95
N GLU A 529 -4.50 9.48 -15.89
CA GLU A 529 -4.41 9.93 -14.49
C GLU A 529 -3.11 10.69 -14.22
N THR A 530 -2.03 10.31 -14.92
CA THR A 530 -0.70 10.89 -14.70
C THR A 530 -0.60 12.27 -15.34
N ARG A 531 -1.01 12.41 -16.61
CA ARG A 531 -1.01 13.69 -17.30
C ARG A 531 -1.96 14.69 -16.64
N ALA A 532 -3.19 14.24 -16.33
CA ALA A 532 -4.18 15.09 -15.67
C ALA A 532 -3.66 15.63 -14.32
N LEU A 533 -3.07 14.78 -13.49
CA LEU A 533 -2.50 15.18 -12.19
C LEU A 533 -1.38 16.23 -12.36
N LEU A 534 -0.43 15.98 -13.26
CA LEU A 534 0.71 16.88 -13.46
C LEU A 534 0.27 18.21 -14.06
N LYS A 535 -0.70 18.20 -14.99
CA LYS A 535 -1.30 19.41 -15.55
C LYS A 535 -2.04 20.22 -14.49
N THR A 536 -2.83 19.59 -13.62
CA THR A 536 -3.49 20.28 -12.51
C THR A 536 -2.49 20.98 -11.59
N LYS A 537 -1.36 20.31 -11.26
CA LYS A 537 -0.31 20.92 -10.43
C LYS A 537 0.45 22.03 -11.16
N LEU A 538 0.69 21.87 -12.45
CA LEU A 538 1.30 22.91 -13.29
C LEU A 538 0.43 24.17 -13.36
N ASN A 539 -0.87 24.00 -13.60
CA ASN A 539 -1.82 25.11 -13.62
C ASN A 539 -1.88 25.84 -12.27
N LYS A 540 -1.75 25.11 -11.15
CA LYS A 540 -1.70 25.69 -9.79
C LYS A 540 -0.40 26.43 -9.51
N ALA A 541 0.72 26.04 -10.13
CA ALA A 541 1.99 26.75 -9.97
C ALA A 541 1.93 28.16 -10.59
N GLY A 542 1.04 28.38 -11.57
CA GLY A 542 0.91 29.64 -12.28
C GLY A 542 2.13 29.95 -13.15
N ASN A 543 1.99 30.88 -14.10
CA ASN A 543 3.10 31.43 -14.90
C ASN A 543 3.96 30.42 -15.69
N ILE A 544 3.53 29.17 -15.90
CA ILE A 544 4.24 28.18 -16.73
C ILE A 544 3.34 27.81 -17.93
N PRO A 545 3.85 27.89 -19.18
CA PRO A 545 3.08 27.52 -20.37
C PRO A 545 2.57 26.07 -20.33
N SER A 546 1.39 25.83 -20.89
CA SER A 546 0.79 24.49 -20.91
C SER A 546 1.58 23.50 -21.77
N GLU A 547 2.30 24.02 -22.76
CA GLU A 547 3.19 23.34 -23.68
C GLU A 547 4.44 22.80 -22.98
N PHE A 548 4.75 23.26 -21.76
CA PHE A 548 5.85 22.75 -20.95
C PHE A 548 5.74 21.24 -20.68
N LEU A 549 4.52 20.69 -20.68
CA LEU A 549 4.27 19.27 -20.42
C LEU A 549 4.13 18.46 -21.73
N ASP A 550 5.19 18.46 -22.54
CA ASP A 550 5.37 17.54 -23.66
C ASP A 550 5.62 16.08 -23.20
N ASN A 551 5.78 15.14 -24.14
CA ASN A 551 5.98 13.72 -23.78
C ASN A 551 7.29 13.45 -23.02
N ASP A 552 8.37 14.18 -23.35
CA ASP A 552 9.70 13.94 -22.78
C ASP A 552 9.83 14.53 -21.36
N THR A 553 9.30 15.73 -21.16
CA THR A 553 9.15 16.38 -19.85
C THR A 553 8.21 15.58 -18.96
N LEU A 554 7.09 15.09 -19.50
CA LEU A 554 6.14 14.24 -18.79
C LEU A 554 6.82 12.94 -18.30
N GLU A 555 7.57 12.25 -19.16
CA GLU A 555 8.29 11.03 -18.80
C GLU A 555 9.40 11.31 -17.78
N SER A 556 10.20 12.37 -17.99
CA SER A 556 11.28 12.75 -17.07
C SER A 556 10.77 13.14 -15.68
N LEU A 557 9.70 13.93 -15.62
CA LEU A 557 9.07 14.35 -14.38
C LEU A 557 8.40 13.17 -13.67
N TRP A 558 7.72 12.30 -14.43
CA TRP A 558 7.21 11.04 -13.92
C TRP A 558 8.34 10.20 -13.33
N HIS A 559 9.50 10.09 -13.98
CA HIS A 559 10.64 9.31 -13.46
C HIS A 559 11.13 9.81 -12.09
N ILE A 560 11.23 11.12 -11.91
CA ILE A 560 11.62 11.74 -10.63
C ILE A 560 10.56 11.42 -9.57
N LEU A 561 9.29 11.74 -9.85
CA LEU A 561 8.16 11.52 -8.94
C LEU A 561 7.87 10.05 -8.67
N TYR A 562 8.27 9.15 -9.56
CA TYR A 562 8.14 7.71 -9.36
C TYR A 562 9.31 7.16 -8.56
N SER A 563 10.54 7.63 -8.77
CA SER A 563 11.74 6.97 -8.24
C SER A 563 12.20 7.50 -6.88
N VAL A 564 11.94 8.78 -6.59
CA VAL A 564 12.42 9.43 -5.36
C VAL A 564 11.37 9.29 -4.25
N GLU A 565 11.71 8.51 -3.22
CA GLU A 565 10.87 8.24 -2.05
C GLU A 565 11.17 9.17 -0.87
N ASP A 566 12.31 9.86 -0.90
CA ASP A 566 12.78 10.73 0.17
C ASP A 566 12.28 12.18 0.01
N LYS A 567 11.79 12.80 1.09
CA LYS A 567 11.23 14.16 1.07
C LYS A 567 12.27 15.25 0.79
N LEU A 568 13.51 15.06 1.24
CA LEU A 568 14.58 16.05 1.04
C LEU A 568 15.24 15.87 -0.33
N GLU A 569 15.34 14.64 -0.81
CA GLU A 569 15.90 14.38 -2.15
C GLU A 569 14.94 14.80 -3.26
N ILE A 570 13.62 14.66 -3.08
CA ILE A 570 12.64 15.05 -4.11
C ILE A 570 12.66 16.55 -4.37
N GLU A 571 12.78 17.36 -3.32
CA GLU A 571 12.88 18.82 -3.43
C GLU A 571 14.09 19.19 -4.30
N LYS A 572 15.27 18.67 -3.96
CA LYS A 572 16.50 18.90 -4.74
C LYS A 572 16.40 18.41 -6.18
N ALA A 573 15.78 17.26 -6.40
CA ALA A 573 15.60 16.69 -7.73
C ALA A 573 14.65 17.56 -8.59
N LEU A 574 13.57 18.07 -8.00
CA LEU A 574 12.63 18.97 -8.67
C LEU A 574 13.26 20.34 -8.95
N THR A 575 14.01 20.91 -8.01
CA THR A 575 14.76 22.15 -8.24
C THR A 575 15.75 21.98 -9.38
N SER A 576 16.56 20.91 -9.36
CA SER A 576 17.53 20.64 -10.43
C SER A 576 16.85 20.41 -11.79
N PHE A 577 15.68 19.76 -11.80
CA PHE A 577 14.89 19.56 -13.01
C PHE A 577 14.37 20.89 -13.58
N ALA A 578 13.80 21.75 -12.72
CA ALA A 578 13.28 23.05 -13.10
C ALA A 578 14.37 23.97 -13.67
N THR A 579 15.52 24.05 -13.01
CA THR A 579 16.68 24.83 -13.49
C THR A 579 17.19 24.31 -14.84
N LYS A 580 17.25 22.99 -15.03
CA LYS A 580 17.68 22.38 -16.31
C LYS A 580 16.70 22.67 -17.45
N LYS A 581 15.43 22.91 -17.13
CA LYS A 581 14.38 23.28 -18.09
C LYS A 581 14.19 24.80 -18.22
N GLU A 582 15.16 25.57 -17.74
CA GLU A 582 15.24 27.03 -17.93
C GLU A 582 14.04 27.80 -17.35
N LEU A 583 13.41 27.27 -16.29
CA LEU A 583 12.42 28.01 -15.51
C LEU A 583 13.11 29.13 -14.72
N SER A 584 12.45 30.29 -14.59
CA SER A 584 12.93 31.39 -13.74
C SER A 584 12.99 30.97 -12.27
N GLU A 585 13.69 31.72 -11.42
CA GLU A 585 13.75 31.44 -9.98
C GLU A 585 12.36 31.43 -9.33
N GLU A 586 11.51 32.41 -9.67
CA GLU A 586 10.13 32.50 -9.19
C GLU A 586 9.28 31.29 -9.64
N GLN A 587 9.37 30.92 -10.92
CA GLN A 587 8.68 29.75 -11.46
C GLN A 587 9.18 28.45 -10.83
N THR A 588 10.48 28.36 -10.54
CA THR A 588 11.09 27.19 -9.91
C THR A 588 10.56 26.97 -8.50
N VAL A 589 10.47 28.04 -7.69
CA VAL A 589 9.91 27.96 -6.33
C VAL A 589 8.45 27.50 -6.39
N ALA A 590 7.63 28.16 -7.20
CA ALA A 590 6.21 27.81 -7.35
C ALA A 590 6.01 26.37 -7.86
N PHE A 591 6.84 25.92 -8.82
CA PHE A 591 6.83 24.56 -9.32
C PHE A 591 7.17 23.54 -8.23
N VAL A 592 8.27 23.75 -7.49
CA VAL A 592 8.70 22.81 -6.44
C VAL A 592 7.64 22.71 -5.33
N GLU A 593 7.06 23.83 -4.90
CA GLU A 593 6.00 23.85 -3.90
C GLU A 593 4.76 23.04 -4.29
N GLN A 594 4.34 23.08 -5.56
CA GLN A 594 3.18 22.32 -6.01
C GLN A 594 3.49 20.83 -6.23
N PHE A 595 4.69 20.52 -6.75
CA PHE A 595 5.05 19.15 -7.13
C PHE A 595 5.55 18.30 -5.96
N ILE A 596 6.14 18.89 -4.91
CA ILE A 596 6.57 18.17 -3.70
C ILE A 596 5.39 17.49 -2.99
N ASN A 597 4.21 18.09 -3.09
CA ASN A 597 2.95 17.62 -2.50
C ASN A 597 2.32 16.45 -3.27
N ILE A 598 2.90 16.03 -4.41
CA ILE A 598 2.40 14.87 -5.15
C ILE A 598 2.78 13.59 -4.40
N PRO A 599 1.82 12.73 -4.00
CA PRO A 599 2.15 11.46 -3.37
C PRO A 599 2.90 10.54 -4.34
N PRO A 600 3.72 9.59 -3.85
CA PRO A 600 4.40 8.64 -4.71
C PRO A 600 3.38 7.85 -5.52
N PHE A 601 3.66 7.69 -6.82
CA PHE A 601 2.83 6.85 -7.67
C PHE A 601 2.80 5.42 -7.16
N LYS A 602 1.60 4.81 -7.19
CA LYS A 602 1.41 3.41 -6.83
C LYS A 602 2.32 2.52 -7.67
N LYS A 603 3.03 1.59 -7.01
CA LYS A 603 3.91 0.60 -7.65
C LYS A 603 3.10 -0.56 -8.26
N GLU A 604 2.20 -0.22 -9.17
CA GLU A 604 1.41 -1.17 -9.95
C GLU A 604 2.00 -1.30 -11.35
N TYR A 605 1.88 -2.49 -11.92
CA TYR A 605 2.47 -2.82 -13.22
C TYR A 605 1.41 -3.34 -14.20
N GLY A 606 1.64 -3.08 -15.49
CA GLY A 606 0.87 -3.67 -16.57
C GLY A 606 1.34 -5.10 -16.89
N SER A 607 0.75 -5.70 -17.93
CA SER A 607 1.11 -7.05 -18.40
C SER A 607 2.32 -7.08 -19.35
N TYR A 608 2.70 -5.92 -19.89
CA TYR A 608 3.72 -5.80 -20.94
C TYR A 608 4.86 -4.86 -20.52
N SER A 609 6.03 -5.05 -21.11
CA SER A 609 7.18 -4.14 -20.93
C SER A 609 6.98 -2.85 -21.73
N ALA A 610 7.75 -1.81 -21.40
CA ALA A 610 7.77 -0.57 -22.19
C ALA A 610 8.17 -0.83 -23.65
N LYS A 611 9.16 -1.69 -23.88
CA LYS A 611 9.58 -2.09 -25.23
C LYS A 611 8.44 -2.75 -26.01
N ALA A 612 7.70 -3.64 -25.34
CA ALA A 612 6.59 -4.32 -26.00
C ALA A 612 5.46 -3.36 -26.38
N ILE A 613 5.12 -2.45 -25.45
CA ILE A 613 4.09 -1.43 -25.66
C ILE A 613 4.47 -0.48 -26.79
N LYS A 614 5.73 -0.01 -26.88
CA LYS A 614 6.19 0.85 -27.99
C LYS A 614 5.91 0.20 -29.34
N LYS A 615 6.24 -1.10 -29.50
CA LYS A 615 5.96 -1.84 -30.74
C LYS A 615 4.46 -2.05 -31.00
N LEU A 616 3.65 -2.28 -29.97
CA LEU A 616 2.21 -2.44 -30.13
C LEU A 616 1.53 -1.11 -30.51
N LEU A 617 1.96 0.01 -29.92
CA LEU A 617 1.43 1.35 -30.20
C LEU A 617 1.62 1.76 -31.65
N GLN A 618 2.69 1.31 -32.32
CA GLN A 618 2.93 1.53 -33.75
C GLN A 618 1.77 1.05 -34.63
N LEU A 619 0.98 0.05 -34.19
CA LEU A 619 -0.19 -0.46 -34.94
C LEU A 619 -1.53 -0.13 -34.27
N MET A 620 -1.53 0.35 -33.02
CA MET A 620 -2.75 0.72 -32.29
C MET A 620 -3.13 2.19 -32.46
N ARG A 621 -2.15 3.07 -32.69
CA ARG A 621 -2.38 4.48 -33.04
C ARG A 621 -3.08 4.57 -34.40
N MET A 622 -3.81 5.67 -34.64
CA MET A 622 -4.48 5.95 -35.92
C MET A 622 -4.51 7.45 -36.21
N GLY A 623 -4.79 7.81 -37.47
CA GLY A 623 -4.89 9.20 -37.91
C GLY A 623 -3.61 9.99 -37.68
N SER A 624 -3.71 11.23 -37.22
CA SER A 624 -2.56 12.14 -36.99
C SER A 624 -1.58 11.65 -35.92
N ARG A 625 -1.97 10.68 -35.09
CA ARG A 625 -1.10 10.07 -34.06
C ARG A 625 -0.37 8.82 -34.56
N TRP A 626 -0.58 8.40 -35.80
CA TRP A 626 0.08 7.24 -36.39
C TRP A 626 1.13 7.68 -37.42
N SER A 627 2.25 6.96 -37.47
CA SER A 627 3.29 7.20 -38.47
C SER A 627 3.93 5.88 -38.88
N GLU A 628 3.97 5.63 -40.19
CA GLU A 628 4.62 4.44 -40.76
C GLU A 628 6.12 4.39 -40.43
N ASN A 629 6.78 5.54 -40.32
CA ASN A 629 8.21 5.64 -40.00
C ASN A 629 8.55 5.15 -38.60
N GLU A 630 7.56 5.12 -37.69
CA GLU A 630 7.77 4.60 -36.34
C GLU A 630 7.72 3.07 -36.28
N ILE A 631 7.18 2.38 -37.29
CA ILE A 631 7.04 0.92 -37.28
C ILE A 631 8.41 0.26 -37.34
N ALA A 632 8.68 -0.66 -36.41
CA ALA A 632 9.94 -1.39 -36.36
C ALA A 632 10.17 -2.21 -37.65
N GLU A 633 11.40 -2.23 -38.16
CA GLU A 633 11.78 -2.91 -39.40
C GLU A 633 11.35 -4.38 -39.45
N SER A 634 11.51 -5.11 -38.33
CA SER A 634 11.05 -6.50 -38.21
C SER A 634 9.54 -6.65 -38.39
N THR A 635 8.77 -5.67 -37.92
CA THR A 635 7.31 -5.66 -38.04
C THR A 635 6.91 -5.26 -39.46
N LYS A 636 7.59 -4.27 -40.07
CA LYS A 636 7.39 -3.89 -41.48
C LYS A 636 7.63 -5.06 -42.42
N GLY A 637 8.75 -5.76 -42.27
CA GLY A 637 9.05 -6.95 -43.08
C GLY A 637 8.00 -8.06 -42.93
N ARG A 638 7.40 -8.22 -41.75
CA ARG A 638 6.29 -9.16 -41.55
C ARG A 638 4.99 -8.68 -42.19
N ILE A 639 4.66 -7.40 -42.06
CA ILE A 639 3.49 -6.79 -42.72
C ILE A 639 3.60 -6.97 -44.24
N GLN A 640 4.78 -6.71 -44.81
CA GLN A 640 5.03 -6.88 -46.24
C GLN A 640 4.77 -8.32 -46.68
N LYS A 641 5.29 -9.32 -45.95
CA LYS A 641 5.00 -10.74 -46.21
C LYS A 641 3.52 -11.11 -46.11
N LEU A 642 2.77 -10.46 -45.20
CA LEU A 642 1.34 -10.68 -45.06
C LEU A 642 0.56 -10.09 -46.25
N ILE A 643 1.00 -8.94 -46.77
CA ILE A 643 0.42 -8.28 -47.95
C ILE A 643 0.75 -9.07 -49.23
N ASP A 644 2.01 -9.46 -49.42
CA ASP A 644 2.48 -10.15 -50.61
C ASP A 644 2.02 -11.61 -50.69
N GLY A 645 1.45 -12.14 -49.60
CA GLY A 645 1.01 -13.54 -49.51
C GLY A 645 2.16 -14.54 -49.44
N GLU A 646 3.37 -14.10 -49.08
CA GLU A 646 4.55 -14.97 -48.99
C GLU A 646 4.41 -16.01 -47.87
N CYS A 647 4.70 -17.27 -48.20
CA CYS A 647 4.74 -18.34 -47.22
C CYS A 647 6.05 -18.25 -46.40
N ASP A 648 5.88 -18.03 -45.10
CA ASP A 648 6.94 -17.91 -44.10
C ASP A 648 6.55 -18.77 -42.90
N GLU A 649 7.32 -19.83 -42.64
CA GLU A 649 7.07 -20.77 -41.54
C GLU A 649 7.12 -20.09 -40.15
N SER A 650 7.74 -18.92 -40.03
CA SER A 650 7.81 -18.14 -38.79
C SER A 650 6.52 -17.37 -38.45
N ILE A 651 5.54 -17.35 -39.36
CA ILE A 651 4.22 -16.76 -39.15
C ILE A 651 3.20 -17.90 -39.13
N LYS A 652 2.41 -18.00 -38.06
CA LYS A 652 1.37 -19.04 -37.97
C LYS A 652 0.23 -18.75 -38.95
N THR A 653 -0.39 -19.81 -39.47
CA THR A 653 -1.59 -19.74 -40.32
C THR A 653 -2.68 -18.88 -39.70
N ARG A 654 -2.92 -19.04 -38.39
CA ARG A 654 -3.90 -18.24 -37.65
C ARG A 654 -3.65 -16.73 -37.73
N THR A 655 -2.39 -16.30 -37.78
CA THR A 655 -2.04 -14.87 -37.93
C THR A 655 -2.34 -14.40 -39.34
N ARG A 656 -2.05 -15.21 -40.37
CA ARG A 656 -2.43 -14.92 -41.76
C ARG A 656 -3.93 -14.79 -41.91
N ASP A 657 -4.70 -15.75 -41.42
CA ASP A 657 -6.17 -15.77 -41.50
C ASP A 657 -6.80 -14.49 -40.93
N LYS A 658 -6.19 -13.95 -39.87
CA LYS A 658 -6.64 -12.73 -39.19
C LYS A 658 -6.26 -11.46 -39.95
N ALA A 659 -5.23 -11.51 -40.80
CA ALA A 659 -4.71 -10.39 -41.56
C ALA A 659 -5.24 -10.33 -43.00
N LEU A 660 -5.98 -11.34 -43.47
CA LEU A 660 -6.50 -11.46 -44.85
C LEU A 660 -7.26 -10.23 -45.39
N LYS A 661 -7.75 -9.35 -44.53
CA LYS A 661 -8.53 -8.17 -44.91
C LYS A 661 -7.68 -6.92 -45.19
N PHE A 662 -6.37 -7.00 -44.96
CA PHE A 662 -5.45 -5.86 -45.06
C PHE A 662 -4.56 -6.02 -46.28
N ASN A 663 -4.59 -5.03 -47.17
CA ASN A 663 -3.90 -5.08 -48.46
C ASN A 663 -2.80 -4.02 -48.56
N GLU A 664 -2.87 -2.96 -47.76
CA GLU A 664 -1.89 -1.87 -47.76
C GLU A 664 -1.38 -1.59 -46.35
N ILE A 665 -0.20 -0.96 -46.24
CA ILE A 665 0.40 -0.65 -44.93
C ILE A 665 -0.48 0.27 -44.07
N ASN A 666 -1.27 1.15 -44.71
CA ASN A 666 -2.20 2.05 -44.03
C ASN A 666 -3.34 1.30 -43.33
N ASP A 667 -3.64 0.08 -43.74
CA ASP A 667 -4.67 -0.76 -43.12
C ASP A 667 -4.26 -1.27 -41.74
N PHE A 668 -2.96 -1.23 -41.43
CA PHE A 668 -2.37 -1.75 -40.19
C PHE A 668 -2.36 -0.72 -39.04
N GLN A 669 -3.08 0.40 -39.19
CA GLN A 669 -3.29 1.38 -38.11
C GLN A 669 -4.59 1.13 -37.35
N GLY A 670 -4.67 1.60 -36.11
CA GLY A 670 -5.88 1.53 -35.29
C GLY A 670 -6.34 0.11 -34.95
N LEU A 671 -5.43 -0.86 -34.94
CA LEU A 671 -5.74 -2.26 -34.69
C LEU A 671 -6.07 -2.52 -33.21
N PRO A 672 -7.02 -3.43 -32.91
CA PRO A 672 -7.23 -3.88 -31.54
C PRO A 672 -5.99 -4.62 -31.02
N LEU A 673 -5.76 -4.55 -29.70
CA LEU A 673 -4.58 -5.14 -29.04
C LEU A 673 -4.29 -6.58 -29.47
N TRP A 674 -5.32 -7.42 -29.57
CA TRP A 674 -5.14 -8.82 -29.92
C TRP A 674 -4.54 -8.99 -31.31
N LEU A 675 -5.00 -8.21 -32.28
CA LEU A 675 -4.56 -8.27 -33.66
C LEU A 675 -3.16 -7.66 -33.81
N ALA A 676 -2.93 -6.49 -33.19
CA ALA A 676 -1.60 -5.89 -33.12
C ALA A 676 -0.57 -6.85 -32.51
N SER A 677 -0.96 -7.64 -31.50
CA SER A 677 -0.08 -8.63 -30.89
C SER A 677 0.23 -9.81 -31.81
N TYR A 678 -0.73 -10.32 -32.60
CA TYR A 678 -0.45 -11.34 -33.60
C TYR A 678 0.49 -10.81 -34.69
N ILE A 679 0.30 -9.58 -35.15
CA ILE A 679 1.14 -9.02 -36.20
C ILE A 679 2.56 -8.78 -35.66
N VAL A 680 2.73 -8.20 -34.47
CA VAL A 680 4.06 -7.92 -33.91
C VAL A 680 4.76 -9.19 -33.38
N TYR A 681 4.04 -10.10 -32.73
CA TYR A 681 4.64 -11.21 -31.96
C TYR A 681 4.18 -12.62 -32.38
N ASP A 682 3.26 -12.74 -33.34
CA ASP A 682 2.67 -14.02 -33.77
C ASP A 682 1.98 -14.81 -32.63
N ARG A 683 1.49 -14.07 -31.63
CA ARG A 683 0.69 -14.56 -30.49
C ARG A 683 0.10 -13.40 -29.70
N HIS A 684 -0.95 -13.66 -28.90
CA HIS A 684 -1.54 -12.69 -27.99
C HIS A 684 -1.57 -13.20 -26.54
N SER A 685 -2.34 -14.25 -26.25
CA SER A 685 -2.52 -14.78 -24.89
C SER A 685 -1.91 -16.16 -24.71
N GLU A 686 -1.42 -16.76 -25.80
CA GLU A 686 -0.78 -18.06 -25.77
C GLU A 686 0.56 -18.00 -25.03
N SER A 687 0.83 -19.02 -24.21
CA SER A 687 2.15 -19.23 -23.62
C SER A 687 3.19 -19.30 -24.73
N GLY A 688 4.25 -18.49 -24.62
CA GLY A 688 5.34 -18.47 -25.60
C GLY A 688 6.16 -19.75 -25.58
N ASP A 689 6.25 -20.39 -24.41
CA ASP A 689 7.01 -21.62 -24.19
C ASP A 689 6.03 -22.68 -23.64
N VAL A 690 5.40 -23.47 -24.51
CA VAL A 690 4.63 -24.64 -24.08
C VAL A 690 5.61 -25.80 -23.95
N MET A 691 5.98 -26.13 -22.71
CA MET A 691 6.80 -27.30 -22.43
C MET A 691 5.90 -28.54 -22.44
N LYS A 692 6.14 -29.44 -23.39
CA LYS A 692 5.51 -30.76 -23.44
C LYS A 692 6.36 -31.72 -22.61
N TRP A 693 5.74 -32.41 -21.66
CA TRP A 693 6.39 -33.50 -20.93
C TRP A 693 6.13 -34.81 -21.65
N GLU A 694 7.18 -35.59 -21.87
CA GLU A 694 7.11 -36.89 -22.55
C GLU A 694 7.29 -38.05 -21.58
N THR A 695 7.94 -37.80 -20.44
CA THR A 695 8.18 -38.79 -19.40
C THR A 695 7.72 -38.29 -18.03
N PRO A 696 7.36 -39.20 -17.10
CA PRO A 696 7.10 -38.83 -15.70
C PRO A 696 8.29 -38.11 -15.04
N GLU A 697 9.53 -38.42 -15.44
CA GLU A 697 10.76 -37.83 -14.94
C GLU A 697 10.87 -36.32 -15.27
N ASP A 698 10.24 -35.86 -16.34
CA ASP A 698 10.18 -34.44 -16.69
C ASP A 698 9.47 -33.61 -15.61
N ILE A 699 8.50 -34.20 -14.91
CA ILE A 699 7.82 -33.57 -13.77
C ILE A 699 8.79 -33.41 -12.59
N ASP A 700 9.64 -34.41 -12.34
CA ASP A 700 10.65 -34.33 -11.26
C ASP A 700 11.72 -33.29 -11.61
N TYR A 701 12.14 -33.22 -12.87
CA TYR A 701 13.04 -32.17 -13.35
C TYR A 701 12.42 -30.78 -13.17
N TYR A 702 11.16 -30.61 -13.58
CA TYR A 702 10.42 -29.37 -13.40
C TYR A 702 10.37 -28.96 -11.92
N LEU A 703 9.94 -29.86 -11.03
CA LEU A 703 9.80 -29.57 -9.60
C LEU A 703 11.14 -29.21 -8.93
N LYS A 704 12.27 -29.77 -9.39
CA LYS A 704 13.60 -29.52 -8.83
C LYS A 704 14.29 -28.28 -9.40
N HIS A 705 14.19 -28.06 -10.70
CA HIS A 705 15.04 -27.11 -11.42
C HIS A 705 14.29 -25.89 -11.98
N VAL A 706 12.99 -26.01 -12.24
CA VAL A 706 12.19 -24.97 -12.91
C VAL A 706 11.17 -24.35 -11.95
N PHE A 707 10.49 -25.17 -11.15
CA PHE A 707 9.50 -24.73 -10.18
C PHE A 707 10.17 -24.00 -9.02
N LYS A 708 9.99 -22.68 -9.00
CA LYS A 708 10.52 -21.87 -7.92
C LYS A 708 9.61 -21.99 -6.70
N GLN A 709 10.10 -22.64 -5.65
CA GLN A 709 9.44 -22.63 -4.34
C GLN A 709 9.17 -21.19 -3.88
N HIS A 710 7.98 -20.99 -3.30
CA HIS A 710 7.40 -19.70 -2.94
C HIS A 710 7.22 -18.74 -4.14
N GLY A 711 7.07 -19.32 -5.34
CA GLY A 711 6.79 -18.60 -6.57
C GLY A 711 5.33 -18.15 -6.66
N LEU A 712 4.41 -18.89 -6.04
CA LEU A 712 2.99 -18.55 -6.01
C LEU A 712 2.66 -17.70 -4.78
N ARG A 713 1.80 -16.70 -4.96
CA ARG A 713 1.41 -15.78 -3.87
C ARG A 713 0.65 -16.47 -2.75
N ASN A 714 -0.03 -17.57 -3.06
CA ASN A 714 -0.78 -18.37 -2.11
C ASN A 714 -0.03 -19.69 -1.84
N PRO A 715 0.57 -19.88 -0.65
CA PRO A 715 1.32 -21.09 -0.35
C PRO A 715 0.44 -22.34 -0.28
N ILE A 716 -0.85 -22.23 0.03
CA ILE A 716 -1.77 -23.37 0.02
C ILE A 716 -1.94 -23.88 -1.41
N VAL A 717 -2.20 -22.97 -2.36
CA VAL A 717 -2.30 -23.31 -3.78
C VAL A 717 -0.97 -23.89 -4.29
N GLU A 718 0.17 -23.36 -3.84
CA GLU A 718 1.47 -23.92 -4.17
C GLU A 718 1.62 -25.37 -3.75
N VAL A 719 1.27 -25.68 -2.49
CA VAL A 719 1.32 -27.04 -1.96
C VAL A 719 0.38 -27.97 -2.74
N VAL A 720 -0.86 -27.54 -3.00
CA VAL A 720 -1.83 -28.32 -3.77
C VAL A 720 -1.32 -28.61 -5.18
N VAL A 721 -0.76 -27.62 -5.88
CA VAL A 721 -0.20 -27.81 -7.24
C VAL A 721 0.99 -28.77 -7.22
N VAL A 722 1.92 -28.61 -6.28
CA VAL A 722 3.09 -29.50 -6.17
C VAL A 722 2.67 -30.93 -5.84
N GLU A 723 1.75 -31.13 -4.90
CA GLU A 723 1.25 -32.47 -4.57
C GLU A 723 0.45 -33.06 -5.73
N THR A 724 -0.31 -32.25 -6.48
CA THR A 724 -1.02 -32.70 -7.69
C THR A 724 -0.05 -33.21 -8.74
N LEU A 725 1.04 -32.49 -9.00
CA LEU A 725 2.07 -32.91 -9.96
C LEU A 725 2.73 -34.23 -9.54
N LYS A 726 2.96 -34.45 -8.25
CA LYS A 726 3.47 -35.73 -7.74
C LYS A 726 2.45 -36.86 -7.91
N VAL A 727 1.17 -36.62 -7.61
CA VAL A 727 0.09 -37.59 -7.84
C VAL A 727 0.00 -37.96 -9.31
N VAL A 728 -0.03 -36.97 -10.22
CA VAL A 728 -0.04 -37.20 -11.68
C VAL A 728 1.17 -38.02 -12.11
N LYS A 729 2.37 -37.72 -11.61
CA LYS A 729 3.59 -38.48 -11.90
C LYS A 729 3.44 -39.95 -11.49
N ASP A 730 3.02 -40.21 -10.25
CA ASP A 730 2.92 -41.57 -9.72
C ASP A 730 1.83 -42.37 -10.44
N LEU A 731 0.72 -41.72 -10.81
CA LEU A 731 -0.32 -42.32 -11.64
C LEU A 731 0.16 -42.60 -13.06
N TRP A 732 0.94 -41.69 -13.66
CA TRP A 732 1.53 -41.90 -14.99
C TRP A 732 2.51 -43.08 -14.97
N LYS A 733 3.34 -43.21 -13.93
CA LYS A 733 4.22 -44.38 -13.76
C LYS A 733 3.45 -45.69 -13.60
N THR A 734 2.32 -45.65 -12.89
CA THR A 734 1.54 -46.85 -12.57
C THR A 734 0.64 -47.30 -13.72
N TYR A 735 -0.02 -46.36 -14.41
CA TYR A 735 -1.07 -46.65 -15.38
C TYR A 735 -0.68 -46.34 -16.83
N GLY A 736 0.50 -45.76 -17.08
CA GLY A 736 0.95 -45.35 -18.41
C GLY A 736 0.38 -43.98 -18.82
N SER A 737 0.48 -43.65 -20.11
CA SER A 737 0.06 -42.34 -20.62
C SER A 737 -1.47 -42.18 -20.60
N PHE A 738 -1.91 -40.93 -20.43
CA PHE A 738 -3.31 -40.53 -20.46
C PHE A 738 -3.61 -39.77 -21.76
N SER A 739 -4.74 -40.07 -22.38
CA SER A 739 -5.20 -39.34 -23.58
C SER A 739 -5.79 -37.98 -23.22
N GLU A 740 -6.45 -37.90 -22.05
CA GLU A 740 -7.07 -36.69 -21.53
C GLU A 740 -6.89 -36.61 -20.01
N ILE A 741 -6.81 -35.39 -19.49
CA ILE A 741 -6.84 -35.10 -18.05
C ILE A 741 -7.97 -34.12 -17.79
N HIS A 742 -8.94 -34.54 -16.97
CA HIS A 742 -10.08 -33.73 -16.55
C HIS A 742 -9.79 -33.19 -15.15
N ILE A 743 -9.85 -31.88 -14.98
CA ILE A 743 -9.48 -31.22 -13.72
C ILE A 743 -10.67 -30.40 -13.21
N GLU A 744 -11.13 -30.74 -12.01
CA GLU A 744 -12.02 -29.91 -11.21
C GLU A 744 -11.20 -29.16 -10.15
N LEU A 745 -11.46 -27.86 -10.03
CA LEU A 745 -10.81 -26.98 -9.05
C LEU A 745 -11.86 -26.54 -8.02
N GLY A 746 -11.55 -26.73 -6.74
CA GLY A 746 -12.38 -26.23 -5.65
C GLY A 746 -12.68 -24.73 -5.81
N ARG A 747 -13.97 -24.37 -5.70
CA ARG A 747 -14.47 -23.00 -5.92
C ARG A 747 -13.72 -21.96 -5.08
N GLU A 748 -13.30 -22.33 -3.88
CA GLU A 748 -12.57 -21.45 -2.94
C GLU A 748 -11.13 -21.14 -3.37
N MET A 749 -10.45 -22.07 -4.05
CA MET A 749 -9.07 -21.86 -4.51
C MET A 749 -8.97 -20.81 -5.62
N LYS A 750 -10.04 -20.64 -6.41
CA LYS A 750 -10.11 -19.65 -7.50
C LYS A 750 -10.39 -18.24 -7.01
N ASN A 751 -11.01 -18.10 -5.84
CA ASN A 751 -11.56 -16.82 -5.38
C ASN A 751 -10.55 -16.00 -4.55
N PRO A 752 -10.45 -14.68 -4.74
CA PRO A 752 -9.71 -13.79 -3.86
C PRO A 752 -10.31 -13.75 -2.43
N ALA A 753 -9.55 -13.23 -1.46
CA ALA A 753 -9.91 -13.27 -0.04
C ALA A 753 -11.25 -12.57 0.28
N ASP A 754 -11.52 -11.41 -0.33
CA ASP A 754 -12.77 -10.67 -0.18
C ASP A 754 -13.98 -11.45 -0.73
N LYS A 755 -13.82 -12.11 -1.88
CA LYS A 755 -14.85 -12.99 -2.44
C LYS A 755 -15.11 -14.21 -1.56
N ARG A 756 -14.05 -14.82 -1.00
CA ARG A 756 -14.20 -15.94 -0.05
C ARG A 756 -15.00 -15.49 1.18
N ILE A 757 -14.66 -14.36 1.79
CA ILE A 757 -15.41 -13.81 2.94
C ILE A 757 -16.88 -13.60 2.58
N ARG A 758 -17.17 -12.99 1.43
CA ARG A 758 -18.56 -12.78 0.98
C ARG A 758 -19.31 -14.10 0.81
N MET A 759 -18.69 -15.09 0.16
CA MET A 759 -19.29 -16.42 0.00
C MET A 759 -19.53 -17.11 1.34
N THR A 760 -18.56 -17.06 2.25
CA THR A 760 -18.70 -17.64 3.60
C THR A 760 -19.84 -16.95 4.36
N ASN A 761 -19.89 -15.62 4.35
CA ASN A 761 -20.97 -14.87 4.99
C ASN A 761 -22.34 -15.20 4.37
N GLN A 762 -22.42 -15.25 3.03
CA GLN A 762 -23.65 -15.57 2.33
C GLN A 762 -24.10 -17.02 2.58
N ASN A 763 -23.17 -17.97 2.68
CA ASN A 763 -23.48 -19.35 3.05
C ASN A 763 -24.00 -19.43 4.49
N VAL A 764 -23.39 -18.71 5.44
CA VAL A 764 -23.86 -18.63 6.83
C VAL A 764 -25.22 -17.95 6.92
N GLU A 765 -25.46 -16.88 6.15
CA GLU A 765 -26.77 -16.23 6.05
C GLU A 765 -27.83 -17.17 5.47
N ASN A 766 -27.51 -17.90 4.39
CA ASN A 766 -28.39 -18.92 3.82
C ASN A 766 -28.66 -20.06 4.81
N GLU A 767 -27.66 -20.55 5.53
CA GLU A 767 -27.81 -21.60 6.54
C GLU A 767 -28.72 -21.14 7.69
N ASN A 768 -28.49 -19.94 8.23
CA ASN A 768 -29.35 -19.34 9.24
C ASN A 768 -30.78 -19.14 8.73
N THR A 769 -30.93 -18.70 7.48
CA THR A 769 -32.24 -18.52 6.83
C THR A 769 -32.96 -19.86 6.71
N ASN A 770 -32.28 -20.91 6.25
CA ASN A 770 -32.84 -22.25 6.14
C ASN A 770 -33.23 -22.83 7.50
N LEU A 771 -32.40 -22.64 8.54
CA LEU A 771 -32.72 -23.05 9.90
C LEU A 771 -33.95 -22.31 10.46
N ARG A 772 -34.05 -21.00 10.21
CA ARG A 772 -35.21 -20.19 10.60
C ARG A 772 -36.49 -20.64 9.88
N ILE A 773 -36.43 -20.80 8.56
CA ILE A 773 -37.56 -21.28 7.75
C ILE A 773 -38.01 -22.66 8.23
N LYS A 774 -37.06 -23.55 8.53
CA LYS A 774 -37.35 -24.88 9.10
C LYS A 774 -38.04 -24.79 10.46
N ALA A 775 -37.60 -23.89 11.33
CA ALA A 775 -38.24 -23.64 12.62
C ALA A 775 -39.66 -23.09 12.46
N LEU A 776 -39.86 -22.11 11.56
CA LEU A 776 -41.18 -21.54 11.24
C LEU A 776 -42.14 -22.59 10.69
N LEU A 777 -41.69 -23.41 9.74
CA LEU A 777 -42.53 -24.49 9.21
C LEU A 777 -42.84 -25.54 10.28
N ALA A 778 -41.92 -25.80 11.22
CA ALA A 778 -42.19 -26.68 12.36
C ALA A 778 -43.23 -26.09 13.32
N GLU A 779 -43.20 -24.77 13.56
CA GLU A 779 -44.24 -24.08 14.33
C GLU A 779 -45.60 -24.11 13.62
N LEU A 780 -45.63 -23.80 12.32
CA LEU A 780 -46.84 -23.83 11.50
C LEU A 780 -47.44 -25.24 11.41
N ALA A 781 -46.60 -26.28 11.37
CA ALA A 781 -47.06 -27.67 11.41
C ALA A 781 -47.73 -28.06 12.74
N ASN A 782 -47.44 -27.35 13.83
CA ASN A 782 -48.05 -27.58 15.14
C ASN A 782 -49.33 -26.76 15.38
N GLN A 783 -49.69 -25.85 14.47
CA GLN A 783 -50.94 -25.10 14.53
C GLN A 783 -52.10 -25.93 13.97
N LYS A 784 -53.23 -26.00 14.69
CA LYS A 784 -54.38 -26.84 14.33
C LYS A 784 -55.12 -26.38 13.06
N ASP A 785 -54.88 -25.15 12.61
CA ASP A 785 -55.64 -24.51 11.52
C ASP A 785 -54.89 -24.57 10.17
N ILE A 786 -53.71 -25.19 10.10
CA ILE A 786 -52.86 -25.21 8.89
C ILE A 786 -52.49 -26.65 8.53
N GLU A 787 -53.02 -27.15 7.42
CA GLU A 787 -52.73 -28.50 6.92
C GLU A 787 -51.66 -28.49 5.81
N GLY A 788 -50.94 -29.62 5.66
CA GLY A 788 -50.00 -29.81 4.53
C GLY A 788 -48.59 -29.24 4.72
N VAL A 789 -48.24 -28.73 5.90
CA VAL A 789 -46.90 -28.21 6.20
C VAL A 789 -45.91 -29.36 6.44
N ARG A 790 -44.81 -29.36 5.69
CA ARG A 790 -43.73 -30.36 5.78
C ARG A 790 -42.42 -29.63 6.10
N PRO A 791 -42.03 -29.56 7.38
CA PRO A 791 -40.89 -28.74 7.83
C PRO A 791 -39.54 -29.09 7.21
N TYR A 792 -39.40 -30.26 6.60
CA TYR A 792 -38.17 -30.75 5.98
C TYR A 792 -38.23 -30.76 4.43
N SER A 793 -39.29 -30.22 3.81
CA SER A 793 -39.45 -30.22 2.36
C SER A 793 -38.71 -29.06 1.69
N PRO A 794 -37.72 -29.30 0.81
CA PRO A 794 -36.97 -28.23 0.13
C PRO A 794 -37.87 -27.29 -0.69
N SER A 795 -38.92 -27.81 -1.31
CA SER A 795 -39.88 -27.01 -2.10
C SER A 795 -40.63 -25.98 -1.25
N GLN A 796 -41.04 -26.34 -0.03
CA GLN A 796 -41.73 -25.42 0.87
C GLN A 796 -40.75 -24.41 1.49
N HIS A 797 -39.48 -24.79 1.65
CA HIS A 797 -38.42 -23.86 2.06
C HIS A 797 -38.24 -22.75 1.03
N GLU A 798 -38.15 -23.11 -0.26
CA GLU A 798 -37.98 -22.17 -1.37
C GLU A 798 -39.19 -21.23 -1.50
N ILE A 799 -40.42 -21.77 -1.40
CA ILE A 799 -41.66 -20.99 -1.50
C ILE A 799 -41.74 -19.94 -0.39
N LEU A 800 -41.47 -20.32 0.86
CA LEU A 800 -41.53 -19.38 1.98
C LEU A 800 -40.44 -18.30 1.87
N LYS A 801 -39.25 -18.68 1.39
CA LYS A 801 -38.16 -17.75 1.13
C LYS A 801 -38.52 -16.71 0.06
N ILE A 802 -39.06 -17.15 -1.07
CA ILE A 802 -39.49 -16.28 -2.17
C ILE A 802 -40.61 -15.34 -1.69
N TYR A 803 -41.53 -15.85 -0.88
CA TYR A 803 -42.61 -15.05 -0.30
C TYR A 803 -42.05 -13.94 0.60
N GLU A 804 -41.13 -14.25 1.51
CA GLU A 804 -40.50 -13.25 2.38
C GLU A 804 -39.69 -12.21 1.62
N GLU A 805 -38.92 -12.63 0.61
CA GLU A 805 -38.19 -11.71 -0.27
C GLU A 805 -39.14 -10.80 -1.07
N GLY A 806 -40.27 -11.34 -1.54
CA GLY A 806 -41.32 -10.58 -2.22
C GLY A 806 -41.96 -9.53 -1.30
N VAL A 807 -42.32 -9.92 -0.07
CA VAL A 807 -42.92 -9.01 0.93
C VAL A 807 -41.95 -7.91 1.32
N LEU A 808 -40.67 -8.24 1.55
CA LEU A 808 -39.63 -7.25 1.87
C LEU A 808 -39.41 -6.22 0.77
N ASN A 809 -39.47 -6.64 -0.50
CA ASN A 809 -39.29 -5.75 -1.64
C ASN A 809 -40.50 -4.82 -1.86
N MET A 810 -41.68 -5.16 -1.33
CA MET A 810 -42.87 -4.33 -1.38
C MET A 810 -42.98 -3.34 -0.22
N LEU A 811 -42.29 -3.59 0.90
CA LEU A 811 -42.32 -2.72 2.08
C LEU A 811 -41.31 -1.57 1.96
N THR A 812 -41.78 -0.36 2.20
CA THR A 812 -40.97 0.87 2.31
C THR A 812 -40.69 1.19 3.77
N LYS A 813 -39.71 2.06 4.05
CA LYS A 813 -39.39 2.50 5.42
C LYS A 813 -40.52 3.28 6.11
N GLU A 814 -41.55 3.66 5.35
CA GLU A 814 -42.72 4.39 5.83
C GLU A 814 -43.82 3.44 6.32
N ASP A 815 -43.72 2.14 6.00
CA ASP A 815 -44.68 1.14 6.43
C ASP A 815 -44.50 0.80 7.93
N PRO A 816 -45.60 0.77 8.72
CA PRO A 816 -45.55 0.60 10.17
C PRO A 816 -44.92 -0.75 10.59
N ASP A 817 -45.05 -1.77 9.75
CA ASP A 817 -44.55 -3.12 10.02
C ASP A 817 -43.15 -3.38 9.46
N TYR A 818 -42.59 -2.46 8.65
CA TYR A 818 -41.25 -2.61 8.05
C TYR A 818 -40.20 -2.91 9.11
N ASP A 819 -40.23 -2.13 10.20
CA ASP A 819 -39.23 -2.18 11.26
C ASP A 819 -39.36 -3.43 12.13
N THR A 820 -40.54 -4.05 12.17
CA THR A 820 -40.83 -5.30 12.90
C THR A 820 -40.46 -6.52 12.05
N ILE A 821 -40.91 -6.55 10.80
CA ILE A 821 -40.63 -7.62 9.83
C ILE A 821 -39.13 -7.68 9.51
N SER A 822 -38.50 -6.54 9.30
CA SER A 822 -37.04 -6.43 9.09
C SER A 822 -36.24 -6.94 10.30
N LYS A 823 -36.71 -6.68 11.53
CA LYS A 823 -36.08 -7.22 12.76
C LYS A 823 -36.24 -8.73 12.88
N ILE A 824 -37.41 -9.29 12.58
CA ILE A 824 -37.66 -10.74 12.64
C ILE A 824 -36.76 -11.49 11.64
N ILE A 825 -36.60 -10.94 10.43
CA ILE A 825 -35.78 -11.54 9.38
C ILE A 825 -34.28 -11.40 9.69
N ALA A 826 -33.86 -10.36 10.41
CA ALA A 826 -32.46 -10.10 10.78
C ALA A 826 -31.97 -10.82 12.05
N VAL A 827 -32.81 -11.58 12.77
CA VAL A 827 -32.42 -12.27 14.01
C VAL A 827 -31.82 -13.65 13.72
N PRO A 828 -30.51 -13.88 13.98
CA PRO A 828 -29.94 -15.21 13.91
C PRO A 828 -30.45 -16.05 15.09
N LEU A 829 -30.99 -17.24 14.81
CA LEU A 829 -31.27 -18.25 15.83
C LEU A 829 -29.95 -18.68 16.47
N LYS A 830 -29.71 -18.26 17.72
CA LYS A 830 -28.61 -18.82 18.51
C LYS A 830 -28.91 -20.29 18.76
N SER A 831 -28.01 -21.17 18.33
CA SER A 831 -28.02 -22.61 18.59
C SER A 831 -27.98 -22.89 20.10
N LYS A 832 -29.16 -22.90 20.72
CA LYS A 832 -29.44 -23.57 21.97
C LYS A 832 -30.72 -24.38 21.79
N ILE A 833 -30.64 -25.40 20.95
CA ILE A 833 -31.54 -26.54 21.05
C ILE A 833 -30.60 -27.74 21.19
N VAL A 834 -30.43 -28.15 22.44
CA VAL A 834 -29.91 -29.47 22.79
C VAL A 834 -30.93 -30.46 22.25
N LEU A 835 -30.46 -31.45 21.49
CA LEU A 835 -31.26 -32.58 21.00
C LEU A 835 -32.04 -33.26 22.13
#